data_AF-A0A843HA49-F1
#
_entry.id   AF-A0A843HA49-F1
#
_cell.length_a   1.000
_cell.length_b   1.000
_cell.length_c   1.000
_cell.angle_alpha   90.00
_cell.angle_beta   90.00
_cell.angle_gamma   90.00
#
_symmetry.space_group_name_H-M   'P 1'
#
loop_
_entity.id
_entity.type
_entity.pdbx_description
1 polymer ?
#
loop_
_entity_poly.entity_id
_entity_poly.type
_entity_poly.pdbx_seq_one_letter_code
_entity_poly.pdbx_strand_id
1 'polypeptide(L)'
;MAVSSVNLRLYLSEVYNFLQSVTIKFSPIATMMNIEAMKQKCDINENDPSTWKYYVNLSGNYYQTDTMMTVNSLDNSKVINFTTSELALNSRTQANYIPGTTYYENLCANYPSQTDLIKNIVYPITDIEAAIAAPDLTILGYDTENFLEKWERDYIISQLQQTLDYIRYKKYPQWLSGERSETGFYNPYFYITYWGQLWHRLCECIFTARFQAIKTVNVHSFHIWQYLQSRGIPNFNDIMSREMQLFLYRNENYLYWNRGKQSSLKILNDNILVPLGVEISGKDVYQQTLTGEKEYILTPDLVAVSVDSQNKNIGDILPAESVSSINAQLVSAGDEILTSQEHINAVTSKLISTTLNTYPTKILQLSPQARDRKYADFFNNFLLDTLVTFINEGHYTPEISIMGPLGDNTIFLDGKSSLVLLYYCLMRVAYQTPVNVPIYYSSNVAYRFRPNTPPTTFYSFNMMGYMNNYVDVESWMSDSTYSAIIIQPNDFSNQLSAHFLKALFRIIQSRDTADKVTLDAMHTLVPYIFNTDTVNLNLTDCTTYEEWFTQNPAIKQKVISPIENSDDPQSLYNQMTTNIFTALVPITSVMKEYGEFSLTNNLYERLKDLFISLCSYNVNFIGTARSIYQWKPITFYAAAVIFQGLKSVINHCIGPYYDCQNTANSALDLEILSHPPSLINDVSSSLDLETDVNLNFEKEVVSQEVPLDISVHSTQQNVSITQTLSFSVGISLSPNS
;
A
#
# COMPACT_ATOMS: atom_id res chain seq x y z
N MET A 1 8.12 -29.16 6.54
CA MET A 1 6.93 -30.03 6.41
C MET A 1 5.77 -29.65 7.32
N ALA A 2 5.97 -29.16 8.56
CA ALA A 2 4.85 -28.76 9.44
C ALA A 2 4.03 -27.53 8.95
N VAL A 3 4.62 -26.63 8.14
CA VAL A 3 3.93 -25.44 7.62
C VAL A 3 2.92 -25.79 6.51
N SER A 4 3.15 -26.87 5.73
CA SER A 4 2.23 -27.24 4.65
C SER A 4 0.91 -27.83 5.17
N SER A 5 0.91 -28.47 6.34
CA SER A 5 -0.31 -29.02 6.95
C SER A 5 -1.22 -27.92 7.54
N VAL A 6 -0.66 -26.81 8.02
CA VAL A 6 -1.44 -25.66 8.50
C VAL A 6 -2.13 -24.95 7.33
N ASN A 7 -1.38 -24.61 6.28
CA ASN A 7 -1.93 -23.92 5.10
C ASN A 7 -2.97 -24.77 4.38
N LEU A 8 -2.77 -26.09 4.30
CA LEU A 8 -3.76 -26.99 3.74
C LEU A 8 -5.04 -27.03 4.58
N ARG A 9 -4.93 -27.06 5.92
CA ARG A 9 -6.11 -27.00 6.79
C ARG A 9 -6.88 -25.71 6.62
N LEU A 10 -6.20 -24.56 6.55
CA LEU A 10 -6.84 -23.26 6.30
C LEU A 10 -7.57 -23.24 4.96
N TYR A 11 -6.92 -23.73 3.90
CA TYR A 11 -7.51 -23.86 2.56
C TYR A 11 -8.76 -24.74 2.55
N LEU A 12 -8.76 -25.85 3.31
CA LEU A 12 -9.93 -26.73 3.42
C LEU A 12 -11.03 -26.10 4.26
N SER A 13 -10.70 -25.49 5.41
CA SER A 13 -11.69 -24.84 6.28
C SER A 13 -12.40 -23.69 5.57
N GLU A 14 -11.70 -22.95 4.72
CA GLU A 14 -12.27 -21.88 3.91
C GLU A 14 -13.42 -22.38 3.02
N VAL A 15 -13.23 -23.52 2.33
CA VAL A 15 -14.27 -24.13 1.49
C VAL A 15 -15.47 -24.59 2.33
N TYR A 16 -15.21 -25.22 3.47
CA TYR A 16 -16.28 -25.68 4.36
C TYR A 16 -17.08 -24.53 4.96
N ASN A 17 -16.40 -23.50 5.47
CA ASN A 17 -17.05 -22.34 6.07
C ASN A 17 -17.80 -21.52 5.00
N PHE A 18 -17.26 -21.42 3.79
CA PHE A 18 -17.98 -20.83 2.67
C PHE A 18 -19.29 -21.58 2.39
N LEU A 19 -19.28 -22.90 2.26
CA LEU A 19 -20.50 -23.67 2.04
C LEU A 19 -21.50 -23.57 3.19
N GLN A 20 -21.03 -23.41 4.42
CA GLN A 20 -21.89 -23.13 5.58
C GLN A 20 -22.57 -21.76 5.50
N SER A 21 -22.06 -20.80 4.72
CA SER A 21 -22.73 -19.52 4.44
C SER A 21 -23.72 -19.58 3.28
N VAL A 22 -23.64 -20.61 2.44
CA VAL A 22 -24.43 -20.70 1.20
C VAL A 22 -25.88 -21.07 1.53
N THR A 23 -26.80 -20.42 0.83
CA THR A 23 -28.24 -20.68 0.87
C THR A 23 -28.71 -21.06 -0.52
N ILE A 24 -29.25 -22.28 -0.64
CA ILE A 24 -29.77 -22.84 -1.90
C ILE A 24 -31.25 -23.13 -1.71
N LYS A 25 -32.06 -22.73 -2.69
CA LYS A 25 -33.49 -23.06 -2.69
C LYS A 25 -33.71 -24.55 -2.88
N PHE A 26 -34.56 -25.13 -2.03
CA PHE A 26 -35.03 -26.50 -2.21
C PHE A 26 -36.45 -26.69 -1.64
N SER A 27 -37.44 -26.49 -2.50
CA SER A 27 -38.86 -26.51 -2.16
C SER A 27 -39.36 -27.83 -1.51
N PRO A 28 -38.84 -29.03 -1.84
CA PRO A 28 -39.28 -30.26 -1.18
C PRO A 28 -39.08 -30.24 0.35
N ILE A 29 -38.01 -29.62 0.85
CA ILE A 29 -37.80 -29.45 2.30
C ILE A 29 -38.84 -28.48 2.88
N ALA A 30 -39.19 -27.42 2.15
CA ALA A 30 -40.22 -26.47 2.58
C ALA A 30 -41.56 -27.17 2.82
N THR A 31 -41.96 -28.07 1.92
CA THR A 31 -43.17 -28.88 2.07
C THR A 31 -43.09 -29.82 3.29
N MET A 32 -41.96 -30.47 3.51
CA MET A 32 -41.77 -31.34 4.69
C MET A 32 -41.85 -30.56 6.01
N MET A 33 -41.21 -29.38 6.07
CA MET A 33 -41.26 -28.50 7.23
C MET A 33 -42.68 -28.01 7.51
N ASN A 34 -43.43 -27.70 6.44
CA ASN A 34 -44.82 -27.27 6.55
C ASN A 34 -45.71 -28.41 7.10
N ILE A 35 -45.57 -29.63 6.59
CA ILE A 35 -46.28 -30.82 7.11
C ILE A 35 -46.02 -31.01 8.60
N GLU A 36 -44.77 -30.84 9.05
CA GLU A 36 -44.42 -31.00 10.46
C GLU A 36 -45.01 -29.88 11.34
N ALA A 37 -45.03 -28.63 10.84
CA ALA A 37 -45.66 -27.51 11.55
C ALA A 37 -47.19 -27.65 11.63
N MET A 38 -47.84 -28.23 10.61
CA MET A 38 -49.27 -28.57 10.67
C MET A 38 -49.58 -29.63 11.74
N LYS A 39 -48.72 -30.65 11.91
CA LYS A 39 -48.87 -31.62 13.01
C LYS A 39 -48.78 -30.98 14.40
N GLN A 40 -48.05 -29.87 14.50
CA GLN A 40 -47.92 -29.08 15.73
C GLN A 40 -49.08 -28.07 15.94
N LYS A 41 -50.11 -28.10 15.09
CA LYS A 41 -51.30 -27.24 15.14
C LYS A 41 -51.00 -25.73 15.00
N CYS A 42 -50.00 -25.37 14.19
CA CYS A 42 -49.80 -23.98 13.79
C CYS A 42 -50.81 -23.57 12.71
N ASP A 43 -51.24 -22.31 12.72
CA ASP A 43 -52.10 -21.73 11.68
C ASP A 43 -51.23 -21.40 10.45
N ILE A 44 -51.29 -22.23 9.41
CA ILE A 44 -50.49 -22.06 8.19
C ILE A 44 -51.40 -21.86 6.99
N ASN A 45 -51.10 -20.86 6.18
CA ASN A 45 -51.79 -20.66 4.91
C ASN A 45 -51.10 -21.50 3.82
N GLU A 46 -51.73 -22.61 3.43
CA GLU A 46 -51.21 -23.50 2.37
C GLU A 46 -51.07 -22.80 1.01
N ASN A 47 -51.86 -21.76 0.75
CA ASN A 47 -51.84 -21.02 -0.52
C ASN A 47 -50.84 -19.86 -0.55
N ASP A 48 -50.18 -19.58 0.57
CA ASP A 48 -49.23 -18.47 0.70
C ASP A 48 -47.87 -18.96 1.23
N PRO A 49 -46.93 -19.31 0.33
CA PRO A 49 -45.59 -19.76 0.70
C PRO A 49 -44.78 -18.75 1.52
N SER A 50 -45.10 -17.45 1.47
CA SER A 50 -44.41 -16.43 2.27
C SER A 50 -44.59 -16.66 3.78
N THR A 51 -45.68 -17.33 4.17
CA THR A 51 -45.98 -17.69 5.56
C THR A 51 -45.29 -18.97 6.02
N TRP A 52 -44.66 -19.73 5.12
CA TRP A 52 -44.10 -21.03 5.48
C TRP A 52 -42.80 -20.85 6.26
N LYS A 53 -42.64 -21.66 7.31
CA LYS A 53 -41.44 -21.67 8.19
C LYS A 53 -40.13 -21.62 7.41
N TYR A 54 -40.03 -22.38 6.31
CA TYR A 54 -38.84 -22.39 5.46
C TYR A 54 -38.47 -20.98 4.96
N TYR A 55 -39.40 -20.28 4.30
CA TYR A 55 -39.14 -18.96 3.71
C TYR A 55 -39.01 -17.86 4.77
N VAL A 56 -39.78 -17.95 5.87
CA VAL A 56 -39.62 -17.06 7.03
C VAL A 56 -38.21 -17.18 7.61
N ASN A 57 -37.73 -18.40 7.82
CA ASN A 57 -36.39 -18.63 8.38
C ASN A 57 -35.29 -18.27 7.38
N LEU A 58 -35.52 -18.37 6.06
CA LEU A 58 -34.57 -17.88 5.05
C LEU A 58 -34.33 -16.36 5.16
N SER A 59 -35.37 -15.59 5.52
CA SER A 59 -35.25 -14.14 5.71
C SER A 59 -34.58 -13.74 7.03
N GLY A 60 -34.13 -14.70 7.84
CA GLY A 60 -33.53 -14.46 9.15
C GLY A 60 -34.55 -14.10 10.24
N ASN A 61 -35.84 -14.35 10.00
CA ASN A 61 -36.91 -14.10 10.96
C ASN A 61 -37.28 -15.40 11.69
N TYR A 62 -37.68 -15.27 12.95
CA TYR A 62 -38.15 -16.42 13.75
C TYR A 62 -39.57 -16.81 13.34
N TYR A 63 -39.80 -18.11 13.16
CA TYR A 63 -41.13 -18.66 13.02
C TYR A 63 -41.77 -18.94 14.39
N GLN A 64 -43.09 -19.08 14.47
CA GLN A 64 -43.82 -19.28 15.74
C GLN A 64 -43.34 -20.50 16.56
N THR A 65 -42.85 -21.54 15.89
CA THR A 65 -42.32 -22.75 16.55
C THR A 65 -40.87 -22.61 17.02
N ASP A 66 -40.20 -21.52 16.65
CA ASP A 66 -38.78 -21.32 16.90
C ASP A 66 -38.55 -20.71 18.29
N THR A 67 -37.53 -21.20 18.98
CA THR A 67 -37.10 -20.70 20.28
C THR A 67 -36.21 -19.47 20.07
N MET A 68 -36.58 -18.33 20.66
CA MET A 68 -35.77 -17.11 20.63
C MET A 68 -34.38 -17.37 21.22
N MET A 69 -33.34 -17.16 20.41
CA MET A 69 -31.94 -17.36 20.84
C MET A 69 -31.37 -16.08 21.44
N THR A 70 -30.53 -16.22 22.46
CA THR A 70 -29.87 -15.10 23.13
C THR A 70 -28.36 -15.27 23.11
N VAL A 71 -27.63 -14.15 22.97
CA VAL A 71 -26.17 -14.11 22.93
C VAL A 71 -25.63 -12.97 23.78
N ASN A 72 -24.40 -13.09 24.27
CA ASN A 72 -23.71 -12.00 24.93
C ASN A 72 -23.02 -11.13 23.87
N SER A 73 -23.41 -9.86 23.78
CA SER A 73 -22.78 -8.89 22.87
C SER A 73 -21.35 -8.59 23.31
N LEU A 74 -20.41 -8.64 22.35
CA LEU A 74 -19.01 -8.27 22.54
C LEU A 74 -18.79 -6.75 22.48
N ASP A 75 -19.79 -6.01 22.00
CA ASP A 75 -19.76 -4.55 21.89
C ASP A 75 -20.11 -3.88 23.21
N ASN A 76 -21.12 -4.39 23.92
CA ASN A 76 -21.68 -3.75 25.11
C ASN A 76 -21.76 -4.68 26.35
N SER A 77 -21.30 -5.92 26.24
CA SER A 77 -21.30 -6.94 27.31
C SER A 77 -22.69 -7.27 27.88
N LYS A 78 -23.78 -6.97 27.16
CA LYS A 78 -25.16 -7.30 27.54
C LYS A 78 -25.67 -8.53 26.80
N VAL A 79 -26.63 -9.22 27.41
CA VAL A 79 -27.39 -10.28 26.74
C VAL A 79 -28.35 -9.61 25.75
N ILE A 80 -28.23 -9.95 24.48
CA ILE A 80 -29.09 -9.46 23.39
C ILE A 80 -29.82 -10.64 22.72
N ASN A 81 -30.96 -10.37 22.11
CA ASN A 81 -31.66 -11.34 21.28
C ASN A 81 -30.92 -11.51 19.95
N PHE A 82 -30.66 -12.74 19.54
CA PHE A 82 -29.97 -13.03 18.29
C PHE A 82 -30.91 -12.83 17.11
N THR A 83 -30.98 -11.59 16.61
CA THR A 83 -31.86 -11.16 15.51
C THR A 83 -31.07 -10.30 14.52
N THR A 84 -31.54 -10.23 13.28
CA THR A 84 -30.91 -9.43 12.21
C THR A 84 -30.77 -7.95 12.61
N SER A 85 -31.79 -7.36 13.23
CA SER A 85 -31.80 -5.96 13.68
C SER A 85 -30.81 -5.69 14.82
N GLU A 86 -30.72 -6.58 15.80
CA GLU A 86 -29.79 -6.40 16.93
C GLU A 86 -28.34 -6.61 16.51
N LEU A 87 -28.06 -7.56 15.61
CA LEU A 87 -26.71 -7.78 15.10
C LEU A 87 -26.22 -6.61 14.24
N ALA A 88 -27.11 -5.97 13.46
CA ALA A 88 -26.77 -4.79 12.69
C ALA A 88 -26.30 -3.61 13.57
N LEU A 89 -26.77 -3.52 14.81
CA LEU A 89 -26.34 -2.52 15.79
C LEU A 89 -25.05 -2.90 16.54
N ASN A 90 -24.66 -4.18 16.50
CA ASN A 90 -23.54 -4.75 17.25
C ASN A 90 -22.54 -5.42 16.28
N SER A 91 -21.81 -4.60 15.52
CA SER A 91 -20.99 -5.07 14.39
C SER A 91 -19.84 -5.99 14.82
N ARG A 92 -19.24 -5.79 16.00
CA ARG A 92 -18.20 -6.70 16.51
C ARG A 92 -18.80 -8.06 16.86
N THR A 93 -19.99 -8.06 17.46
CA THR A 93 -20.72 -9.27 17.77
C THR A 93 -21.06 -10.03 16.49
N GLN A 94 -21.64 -9.36 15.49
CA GLN A 94 -21.96 -9.95 14.19
C GLN A 94 -20.74 -10.64 13.54
N ALA A 95 -19.59 -9.97 13.50
CA ALA A 95 -18.36 -10.53 12.93
C ALA A 95 -17.88 -11.81 13.65
N ASN A 96 -18.18 -11.96 14.94
CA ASN A 96 -17.82 -13.15 15.70
C ASN A 96 -18.81 -14.31 15.53
N TYR A 97 -20.00 -14.09 14.97
CA TYR A 97 -21.01 -15.13 14.72
C TYR A 97 -21.04 -15.62 13.25
N ILE A 98 -19.95 -15.41 12.51
CA ILE A 98 -19.77 -15.94 11.15
C ILE A 98 -19.42 -17.45 11.20
N PRO A 99 -19.84 -18.28 10.22
CA PRO A 99 -19.48 -19.69 10.16
C PRO A 99 -17.98 -19.96 10.29
N GLY A 100 -17.62 -20.99 11.07
CA GLY A 100 -16.23 -21.34 11.38
C GLY A 100 -15.63 -20.60 12.57
N THR A 101 -16.36 -19.70 13.24
CA THR A 101 -15.96 -19.15 14.53
C THR A 101 -16.44 -20.01 15.70
N THR A 102 -15.72 -19.97 16.80
CA THR A 102 -16.10 -20.69 18.03
C THR A 102 -17.45 -20.23 18.59
N TYR A 103 -17.79 -18.94 18.47
CA TYR A 103 -19.08 -18.43 18.93
C TYR A 103 -20.24 -18.97 18.10
N TYR A 104 -20.09 -19.05 16.78
CA TYR A 104 -21.08 -19.65 15.89
C TYR A 104 -21.27 -21.14 16.18
N GLU A 105 -20.18 -21.89 16.31
CA GLU A 105 -20.21 -23.33 16.61
C GLU A 105 -20.88 -23.62 17.96
N ASN A 106 -20.56 -22.84 19.00
CA ASN A 106 -21.19 -22.96 20.31
C ASN A 106 -22.70 -22.63 20.26
N LEU A 107 -23.10 -21.62 19.46
CA LEU A 107 -24.52 -21.29 19.30
C LEU A 107 -25.28 -22.42 18.59
N CYS A 108 -24.69 -23.00 17.55
CA CYS A 108 -25.24 -24.16 16.86
C CYS A 108 -25.34 -25.38 17.78
N ALA A 109 -24.34 -25.61 18.64
CA ALA A 109 -24.36 -26.70 19.62
C ALA A 109 -25.45 -26.52 20.70
N ASN A 110 -25.71 -25.27 21.10
CA ASN A 110 -26.77 -24.94 22.06
C ASN A 110 -28.19 -25.01 21.46
N TYR A 111 -28.32 -24.72 20.16
CA TYR A 111 -29.60 -24.74 19.43
C TYR A 111 -29.54 -25.62 18.17
N PRO A 112 -29.35 -26.96 18.31
CA PRO A 112 -29.10 -27.85 17.18
C PRO A 112 -30.27 -27.99 16.20
N SER A 113 -31.50 -27.68 16.62
CA SER A 113 -32.69 -27.70 15.77
C SER A 113 -32.89 -26.44 14.92
N GLN A 114 -32.09 -25.38 15.15
CA GLN A 114 -32.25 -24.06 14.53
C GLN A 114 -30.99 -23.61 13.79
N THR A 115 -30.09 -24.53 13.43
CA THR A 115 -28.82 -24.23 12.75
C THR A 115 -29.01 -23.47 11.43
N ASP A 116 -30.01 -23.86 10.63
CA ASP A 116 -30.36 -23.16 9.39
C ASP A 116 -30.85 -21.73 9.66
N LEU A 117 -31.64 -21.51 10.73
CA LEU A 117 -32.09 -20.18 11.14
C LEU A 117 -30.92 -19.33 11.63
N ILE A 118 -30.00 -19.90 12.43
CA ILE A 118 -28.78 -19.20 12.88
C ILE A 118 -27.99 -18.67 11.67
N LYS A 119 -27.76 -19.53 10.67
CA LYS A 119 -27.10 -19.15 9.42
C LYS A 119 -27.83 -18.00 8.73
N ASN A 120 -29.15 -18.10 8.56
CA ASN A 120 -29.93 -17.11 7.82
C ASN A 120 -30.15 -15.80 8.60
N ILE A 121 -29.97 -15.78 9.92
CA ILE A 121 -29.91 -14.52 10.69
C ILE A 121 -28.61 -13.76 10.37
N VAL A 122 -27.51 -14.48 10.15
CA VAL A 122 -26.22 -13.89 9.75
C VAL A 122 -26.22 -13.50 8.28
N TYR A 123 -26.82 -14.35 7.42
CA TYR A 123 -26.92 -14.17 5.97
C TYR A 123 -28.39 -14.22 5.49
N PRO A 124 -29.21 -13.21 5.81
CA PRO A 124 -30.62 -13.21 5.45
C PRO A 124 -30.80 -12.94 3.95
N ILE A 125 -31.80 -13.60 3.35
CA ILE A 125 -32.29 -13.17 2.03
C ILE A 125 -33.07 -11.85 2.18
N THR A 126 -32.91 -10.95 1.23
CA THR A 126 -33.57 -9.63 1.26
C THR A 126 -34.99 -9.67 0.67
N ASP A 127 -35.23 -10.56 -0.30
CA ASP A 127 -36.50 -10.67 -1.02
C ASP A 127 -37.05 -12.10 -0.97
N ILE A 128 -38.09 -12.29 -0.16
CA ILE A 128 -38.79 -13.57 0.00
C ILE A 128 -39.53 -13.94 -1.29
N GLU A 129 -40.13 -12.98 -1.98
CA GLU A 129 -40.90 -13.23 -3.21
C GLU A 129 -39.96 -13.69 -4.34
N ALA A 130 -38.78 -13.08 -4.46
CA ALA A 130 -37.75 -13.56 -5.38
C ALA A 130 -37.31 -14.99 -5.05
N ALA A 131 -37.15 -15.34 -3.76
CA ALA A 131 -36.83 -16.70 -3.35
C ALA A 131 -37.97 -17.69 -3.66
N ILE A 132 -39.24 -17.28 -3.52
CA ILE A 132 -40.41 -18.10 -3.88
C ILE A 132 -40.49 -18.30 -5.39
N ALA A 133 -40.19 -17.27 -6.20
CA ALA A 133 -40.22 -17.35 -7.65
C ALA A 133 -39.03 -18.11 -8.26
N ALA A 134 -37.88 -18.17 -7.58
CA ALA A 134 -36.67 -18.82 -8.08
C ALA A 134 -36.89 -20.33 -8.36
N PRO A 135 -36.24 -20.93 -9.37
CA PRO A 135 -36.26 -22.38 -9.54
C PRO A 135 -35.57 -23.10 -8.37
N ASP A 136 -35.94 -24.35 -8.10
CA ASP A 136 -35.18 -25.19 -7.16
C ASP A 136 -33.71 -25.30 -7.57
N LEU A 137 -32.83 -25.54 -6.59
CA LEU A 137 -31.38 -25.60 -6.77
C LEU A 137 -30.76 -24.28 -7.30
N THR A 138 -31.39 -23.15 -7.00
CA THR A 138 -30.81 -21.81 -7.25
C THR A 138 -30.12 -21.32 -5.98
N ILE A 139 -28.91 -20.77 -6.13
CA ILE A 139 -28.21 -20.09 -5.03
C ILE A 139 -28.92 -18.76 -4.76
N LEU A 140 -29.42 -18.57 -3.54
CA LEU A 140 -30.17 -17.39 -3.11
C LEU A 140 -29.27 -16.37 -2.38
N GLY A 141 -28.27 -16.86 -1.65
CA GLY A 141 -27.38 -16.03 -0.85
C GLY A 141 -26.12 -16.78 -0.46
N TYR A 142 -25.05 -16.04 -0.21
CA TYR A 142 -23.75 -16.54 0.23
C TYR A 142 -22.90 -15.39 0.78
N ASP A 143 -21.82 -15.71 1.48
CA ASP A 143 -20.89 -14.72 1.99
C ASP A 143 -20.08 -14.04 0.88
N THR A 144 -20.10 -12.69 0.84
CA THR A 144 -19.45 -11.89 -0.21
C THR A 144 -18.04 -11.40 0.12
N GLU A 145 -17.48 -11.69 1.30
CA GLU A 145 -16.26 -11.00 1.76
C GLU A 145 -15.25 -11.88 2.50
N ASN A 146 -15.70 -12.80 3.37
CA ASN A 146 -14.87 -13.45 4.38
C ASN A 146 -14.15 -14.71 3.92
N PHE A 147 -14.76 -15.51 3.03
CA PHE A 147 -14.20 -16.82 2.69
C PHE A 147 -13.44 -16.85 1.35
N LEU A 148 -14.13 -16.62 0.23
CA LEU A 148 -13.50 -16.74 -1.10
C LEU A 148 -12.66 -15.51 -1.47
N GLU A 149 -11.51 -15.73 -2.12
CA GLU A 149 -10.69 -14.64 -2.63
C GLU A 149 -11.44 -13.84 -3.71
N LYS A 150 -11.27 -12.51 -3.69
CA LYS A 150 -12.01 -11.57 -4.55
C LYS A 150 -11.98 -11.95 -6.05
N TRP A 151 -10.84 -12.45 -6.55
CA TRP A 151 -10.64 -12.77 -7.96
C TRP A 151 -11.15 -14.14 -8.39
N GLU A 152 -11.36 -15.10 -7.48
CA GLU A 152 -11.87 -16.43 -7.86
C GLU A 152 -13.38 -16.56 -7.63
N ARG A 153 -13.95 -15.68 -6.79
CA ARG A 153 -15.33 -15.74 -6.33
C ARG A 153 -16.35 -15.94 -7.45
N ASP A 154 -16.40 -15.03 -8.42
CA ASP A 154 -17.41 -15.07 -9.49
C ASP A 154 -17.28 -16.35 -10.33
N TYR A 155 -16.05 -16.80 -10.55
CA TYR A 155 -15.78 -18.05 -11.23
C TYR A 155 -16.31 -19.24 -10.42
N ILE A 156 -16.02 -19.33 -9.12
CA ILE A 156 -16.52 -20.41 -8.25
C ILE A 156 -18.06 -20.42 -8.19
N ILE A 157 -18.70 -19.26 -7.99
CA ILE A 157 -20.16 -19.15 -7.96
C ILE A 157 -20.78 -19.61 -9.29
N SER A 158 -20.18 -19.21 -10.42
CA SER A 158 -20.64 -19.65 -11.74
C SER A 158 -20.54 -21.17 -11.90
N GLN A 159 -19.47 -21.80 -11.43
CA GLN A 159 -19.28 -23.26 -11.50
C GLN A 159 -20.27 -24.01 -10.59
N LEU A 160 -20.54 -23.46 -9.40
CA LEU A 160 -21.54 -24.01 -8.50
C LEU A 160 -22.94 -23.94 -9.11
N GLN A 161 -23.35 -22.78 -9.62
CA GLN A 161 -24.67 -22.63 -10.24
C GLN A 161 -24.81 -23.52 -11.49
N GLN A 162 -23.77 -23.61 -12.34
CA GLN A 162 -23.77 -24.54 -13.49
C GLN A 162 -23.92 -26.00 -13.06
N THR A 163 -23.25 -26.41 -11.98
CA THR A 163 -23.37 -27.76 -11.43
C THR A 163 -24.77 -28.02 -10.90
N LEU A 164 -25.35 -27.06 -10.18
CA LEU A 164 -26.72 -27.13 -9.69
C LEU A 164 -27.74 -27.17 -10.82
N ASP A 165 -27.58 -26.33 -11.85
CA ASP A 165 -28.44 -26.30 -13.04
C ASP A 165 -28.36 -27.62 -13.82
N TYR A 166 -27.17 -28.22 -13.94
CA TYR A 166 -27.00 -29.54 -14.55
C TYR A 166 -27.73 -30.63 -13.74
N ILE A 167 -27.61 -30.60 -12.41
CA ILE A 167 -28.34 -31.51 -11.53
C ILE A 167 -29.85 -31.29 -11.68
N ARG A 168 -30.30 -30.03 -11.72
CA ARG A 168 -31.69 -29.64 -11.93
C ARG A 168 -32.25 -30.12 -13.26
N TYR A 169 -31.51 -29.96 -14.36
CA TYR A 169 -32.03 -30.30 -15.69
C TYR A 169 -31.96 -31.81 -15.96
N LYS A 170 -30.87 -32.47 -15.56
CA LYS A 170 -30.60 -33.85 -15.97
C LYS A 170 -31.04 -34.90 -14.95
N LYS A 171 -30.90 -34.60 -13.65
CA LYS A 171 -31.18 -35.57 -12.58
C LYS A 171 -32.53 -35.30 -11.94
N TYR A 172 -32.80 -34.07 -11.53
CA TYR A 172 -34.04 -33.67 -10.82
C TYR A 172 -35.33 -34.21 -11.45
N PRO A 173 -35.55 -34.17 -12.79
CA PRO A 173 -36.80 -34.63 -13.37
C PRO A 173 -36.97 -36.16 -13.31
N GLN A 174 -35.86 -36.90 -13.25
CA GLN A 174 -35.87 -38.35 -13.14
C GLN A 174 -36.24 -38.84 -11.73
N TRP A 175 -35.99 -38.02 -10.70
CA TRP A 175 -36.23 -38.37 -9.29
C TRP A 175 -37.52 -37.77 -8.73
N LEU A 176 -37.95 -36.59 -9.21
CA LEU A 176 -39.08 -35.84 -8.66
C LEU A 176 -40.31 -35.76 -9.56
N SER A 177 -40.17 -35.83 -10.90
CA SER A 177 -41.29 -35.60 -11.84
C SER A 177 -41.69 -36.81 -12.71
N GLY A 178 -41.07 -37.97 -12.53
CA GLY A 178 -41.43 -39.20 -13.28
C GLY A 178 -42.45 -40.08 -12.55
N GLU A 179 -42.89 -41.17 -13.18
CA GLU A 179 -43.67 -42.28 -12.58
C GLU A 179 -43.01 -42.91 -11.33
N ARG A 180 -41.74 -42.57 -11.05
CA ARG A 180 -41.01 -42.88 -9.81
C ARG A 180 -41.19 -41.83 -8.70
N SER A 181 -42.00 -40.80 -8.89
CA SER A 181 -42.36 -39.82 -7.84
C SER A 181 -43.02 -40.49 -6.62
N GLU A 182 -43.63 -41.66 -6.81
CA GLU A 182 -44.09 -42.51 -5.71
C GLU A 182 -42.94 -42.85 -4.73
N THR A 183 -41.69 -43.01 -5.17
CA THR A 183 -40.56 -43.31 -4.27
C THR A 183 -40.22 -42.19 -3.28
N GLY A 184 -40.46 -40.92 -3.64
CA GLY A 184 -40.32 -39.78 -2.73
C GLY A 184 -41.44 -39.69 -1.68
N PHE A 185 -42.62 -40.24 -2.01
CA PHE A 185 -43.72 -40.44 -1.06
C PHE A 185 -43.56 -41.72 -0.22
N TYR A 186 -42.91 -42.76 -0.74
CA TYR A 186 -42.69 -44.04 -0.04
C TYR A 186 -41.57 -44.00 1.01
N ASN A 187 -40.54 -43.15 0.83
CA ASN A 187 -39.44 -43.04 1.78
C ASN A 187 -39.24 -41.58 2.25
N PRO A 188 -39.67 -41.22 3.47
CA PRO A 188 -39.54 -39.86 4.00
C PRO A 188 -38.09 -39.41 4.15
N TYR A 189 -37.12 -40.33 4.11
CA TYR A 189 -35.70 -40.02 4.20
C TYR A 189 -35.04 -39.70 2.85
N PHE A 190 -35.76 -39.81 1.73
CA PHE A 190 -35.18 -39.57 0.41
C PHE A 190 -34.67 -38.12 0.26
N TYR A 191 -35.50 -37.13 0.58
CA TYR A 191 -35.16 -35.72 0.39
C TYR A 191 -33.97 -35.28 1.24
N ILE A 192 -33.91 -35.69 2.51
CA ILE A 192 -32.77 -35.37 3.39
C ILE A 192 -31.49 -36.09 2.95
N THR A 193 -31.59 -37.34 2.49
CA THR A 193 -30.42 -38.09 1.97
C THR A 193 -29.88 -37.44 0.69
N TYR A 194 -30.78 -37.06 -0.22
CA TYR A 194 -30.43 -36.36 -1.44
C TYR A 194 -29.79 -35.00 -1.13
N TRP A 195 -30.35 -34.25 -0.18
CA TRP A 195 -29.80 -32.98 0.28
C TRP A 195 -28.38 -33.14 0.83
N GLY A 196 -28.14 -34.16 1.67
CA GLY A 196 -26.80 -34.46 2.17
C GLY A 196 -25.80 -34.82 1.05
N GLN A 197 -26.21 -35.63 0.08
CA GLN A 197 -25.38 -35.96 -1.09
C GLN A 197 -25.08 -34.73 -1.96
N LEU A 198 -26.04 -33.82 -2.10
CA LEU A 198 -25.86 -32.57 -2.84
C LEU A 198 -24.77 -31.72 -2.20
N TRP A 199 -24.84 -31.47 -0.89
CA TRP A 199 -23.83 -30.69 -0.18
C TRP A 199 -22.43 -31.28 -0.29
N HIS A 200 -22.30 -32.60 -0.19
CA HIS A 200 -21.02 -33.27 -0.42
C HIS A 200 -20.48 -33.00 -1.84
N ARG A 201 -21.35 -33.05 -2.85
CA ARG A 201 -20.98 -32.79 -4.25
C ARG A 201 -20.57 -31.33 -4.49
N LEU A 202 -21.12 -30.37 -3.74
CA LEU A 202 -20.73 -28.97 -3.84
C LEU A 202 -19.31 -28.73 -3.33
N CYS A 203 -18.88 -29.43 -2.28
CA CYS A 203 -17.47 -29.43 -1.85
C CYS A 203 -16.55 -29.88 -2.99
N GLU A 204 -16.87 -31.00 -3.65
CA GLU A 204 -16.09 -31.50 -4.78
C GLU A 204 -16.06 -30.52 -5.96
N CYS A 205 -17.16 -29.83 -6.21
CA CYS A 205 -17.28 -28.81 -7.26
C CYS A 205 -16.28 -27.66 -7.03
N ILE A 206 -16.21 -27.12 -5.81
CA ILE A 206 -15.28 -26.01 -5.49
C ILE A 206 -13.83 -26.44 -5.69
N PHE A 207 -13.46 -27.63 -5.19
CA PHE A 207 -12.10 -28.14 -5.40
C PHE A 207 -11.78 -28.32 -6.88
N THR A 208 -12.70 -28.92 -7.64
CA THR A 208 -12.54 -29.12 -9.09
C THR A 208 -12.40 -27.80 -9.81
N ALA A 209 -13.22 -26.81 -9.48
CA ALA A 209 -13.16 -25.47 -10.07
C ALA A 209 -11.81 -24.81 -9.77
N ARG A 210 -11.32 -24.86 -8.53
CA ARG A 210 -9.98 -24.35 -8.17
C ARG A 210 -8.86 -25.07 -8.92
N PHE A 211 -8.95 -26.38 -9.12
CA PHE A 211 -7.97 -27.13 -9.93
C PHE A 211 -8.01 -26.72 -11.40
N GLN A 212 -9.19 -26.48 -11.97
CA GLN A 212 -9.34 -25.99 -13.34
C GLN A 212 -8.83 -24.55 -13.50
N ALA A 213 -8.88 -23.75 -12.43
CA ALA A 213 -8.35 -22.40 -12.41
C ALA A 213 -6.82 -22.32 -12.32
N ILE A 214 -6.10 -23.44 -12.16
CA ILE A 214 -4.63 -23.47 -12.15
C ILE A 214 -4.08 -22.85 -13.45
N LYS A 215 -3.06 -22.00 -13.32
CA LYS A 215 -2.48 -21.20 -14.43
C LYS A 215 -3.46 -20.23 -15.12
N THR A 216 -4.56 -19.87 -14.46
CA THR A 216 -5.46 -18.78 -14.88
C THR A 216 -5.38 -17.60 -13.92
N VAL A 217 -6.06 -16.49 -14.25
CA VAL A 217 -6.15 -15.30 -13.39
C VAL A 217 -6.95 -15.60 -12.09
N ASN A 218 -7.87 -16.56 -12.16
CA ASN A 218 -8.77 -16.96 -11.07
C ASN A 218 -8.14 -17.98 -10.11
N VAL A 219 -6.84 -18.27 -10.23
CA VAL A 219 -6.18 -19.27 -9.38
C VAL A 219 -6.17 -18.86 -7.91
N HIS A 220 -6.48 -19.77 -7.00
CA HIS A 220 -6.36 -19.50 -5.56
C HIS A 220 -4.91 -19.25 -5.14
N SER A 221 -4.64 -18.30 -4.23
CA SER A 221 -3.27 -18.00 -3.77
C SER A 221 -2.56 -19.21 -3.17
N PHE A 222 -3.29 -20.13 -2.55
CA PHE A 222 -2.73 -21.41 -2.07
C PHE A 222 -1.96 -22.14 -3.19
N HIS A 223 -2.54 -22.28 -4.39
CA HIS A 223 -1.90 -23.00 -5.49
C HIS A 223 -0.70 -22.26 -6.06
N ILE A 224 -0.75 -20.91 -6.09
CA ILE A 224 0.40 -20.09 -6.46
C ILE A 224 1.56 -20.36 -5.49
N TRP A 225 1.30 -20.24 -4.19
CA TRP A 225 2.34 -20.30 -3.18
C TRP A 225 2.88 -21.70 -2.96
N GLN A 226 2.06 -22.75 -3.05
CA GLN A 226 2.57 -24.12 -3.06
C GLN A 226 3.50 -24.37 -4.25
N TYR A 227 3.14 -23.84 -5.44
CA TYR A 227 4.00 -23.93 -6.62
C TYR A 227 5.33 -23.18 -6.42
N LEU A 228 5.28 -21.90 -6.01
CA LEU A 228 6.49 -21.09 -5.83
C LEU A 228 7.40 -21.63 -4.71
N GLN A 229 6.83 -22.12 -3.60
CA GLN A 229 7.59 -22.76 -2.52
C GLN A 229 8.26 -24.05 -2.97
N SER A 230 7.59 -24.85 -3.79
CA SER A 230 8.21 -26.05 -4.38
C SER A 230 9.42 -25.74 -5.28
N ARG A 231 9.52 -24.49 -5.75
CA ARG A 231 10.61 -23.96 -6.56
C ARG A 231 11.68 -23.22 -5.75
N GLY A 232 11.58 -23.25 -4.42
CA GLY A 232 12.55 -22.64 -3.51
C GLY A 232 12.34 -21.15 -3.25
N ILE A 233 11.18 -20.58 -3.61
CA ILE A 233 10.81 -19.21 -3.24
C ILE A 233 10.04 -19.26 -1.90
N PRO A 234 10.56 -18.64 -0.82
CA PRO A 234 9.88 -18.58 0.48
C PRO A 234 8.50 -17.90 0.41
N ASN A 235 7.70 -18.02 1.47
CA ASN A 235 6.38 -17.39 1.52
C ASN A 235 6.50 -15.86 1.72
N PHE A 236 6.09 -15.10 0.70
CA PHE A 236 5.98 -13.63 0.74
C PHE A 236 4.58 -13.15 0.36
N ASN A 237 3.55 -13.96 0.62
CA ASN A 237 2.15 -13.62 0.31
C ASN A 237 1.68 -12.33 0.98
N ASP A 238 2.28 -12.00 2.12
CA ASP A 238 1.97 -10.83 2.93
C ASP A 238 2.54 -9.52 2.37
N ILE A 239 3.52 -9.60 1.47
CA ILE A 239 4.25 -8.42 0.96
C ILE A 239 3.93 -8.15 -0.52
N MET A 240 3.69 -9.20 -1.31
CA MET A 240 3.53 -9.06 -2.76
C MET A 240 2.09 -8.78 -3.18
N SER A 241 1.94 -7.84 -4.11
CA SER A 241 0.66 -7.64 -4.80
C SER A 241 0.28 -8.86 -5.63
N ARG A 242 -1.01 -9.00 -5.94
CA ARG A 242 -1.51 -10.11 -6.76
C ARG A 242 -0.84 -10.16 -8.14
N GLU A 243 -0.56 -9.01 -8.73
CA GLU A 243 0.09 -8.90 -10.04
C GLU A 243 1.51 -9.48 -10.01
N MET A 244 2.29 -9.15 -8.96
CA MET A 244 3.63 -9.71 -8.75
C MET A 244 3.58 -11.23 -8.55
N GLN A 245 2.61 -11.71 -7.76
CA GLN A 245 2.42 -13.13 -7.52
C GLN A 245 2.12 -13.89 -8.82
N LEU A 246 1.21 -13.35 -9.65
CA LEU A 246 0.87 -13.95 -10.95
C LEU A 246 2.03 -13.87 -11.94
N PHE A 247 2.78 -12.77 -11.94
CA PHE A 247 3.98 -12.60 -12.75
C PHE A 247 5.01 -13.69 -12.44
N LEU A 248 5.35 -13.87 -11.16
CA LEU A 248 6.26 -14.94 -10.73
C LEU A 248 5.69 -16.31 -11.06
N TYR A 249 4.42 -16.54 -10.75
CA TYR A 249 3.76 -17.82 -11.01
C TYR A 249 3.78 -18.25 -12.49
N ARG A 250 3.72 -17.28 -13.41
CA ARG A 250 3.80 -17.50 -14.85
C ARG A 250 5.23 -17.67 -15.33
N ASN A 251 6.17 -16.86 -14.82
CA ASN A 251 7.51 -16.71 -15.40
C ASN A 251 8.64 -17.38 -14.60
N GLU A 252 8.35 -18.04 -13.48
CA GLU A 252 9.37 -18.60 -12.58
C GLU A 252 10.38 -19.50 -13.29
N ASN A 253 9.96 -20.41 -14.18
CA ASN A 253 10.89 -21.24 -14.95
C ASN A 253 11.85 -20.37 -15.79
N TYR A 254 11.33 -19.37 -16.50
CA TYR A 254 12.15 -18.48 -17.33
C TYR A 254 13.17 -17.74 -16.47
N LEU A 255 12.74 -17.20 -15.32
CA LEU A 255 13.61 -16.51 -14.37
C LEU A 255 14.69 -17.45 -13.84
N TYR A 256 14.34 -18.69 -13.49
CA TYR A 256 15.27 -19.72 -13.03
C TYR A 256 16.36 -20.05 -14.07
N TRP A 257 15.98 -20.29 -15.33
CA TRP A 257 16.92 -20.63 -16.40
C TRP A 257 17.79 -19.45 -16.84
N ASN A 258 17.34 -18.22 -16.61
CA ASN A 258 18.02 -17.00 -17.05
C ASN A 258 18.56 -16.17 -15.88
N ARG A 259 18.76 -16.77 -14.70
CA ARG A 259 19.34 -16.07 -13.54
C ARG A 259 20.71 -15.49 -13.90
N GLY A 260 20.94 -14.24 -13.51
CA GLY A 260 22.21 -13.54 -13.71
C GLY A 260 22.39 -12.83 -15.05
N LYS A 261 21.42 -12.91 -15.97
CA LYS A 261 21.42 -12.07 -17.17
C LYS A 261 20.91 -10.66 -16.85
N GLN A 262 21.48 -9.64 -17.49
CA GLN A 262 21.03 -8.26 -17.37
C GLN A 262 19.56 -8.09 -17.76
N SER A 263 19.10 -8.82 -18.79
CA SER A 263 17.69 -8.81 -19.20
C SER A 263 16.76 -9.35 -18.11
N SER A 264 17.17 -10.39 -17.39
CA SER A 264 16.40 -10.94 -16.26
C SER A 264 16.40 -9.98 -15.06
N LEU A 265 17.53 -9.32 -14.77
CA LEU A 265 17.61 -8.30 -13.73
C LEU A 265 16.64 -7.14 -14.01
N LYS A 266 16.60 -6.67 -15.26
CA LYS A 266 15.65 -5.66 -15.72
C LYS A 266 14.19 -6.12 -15.55
N ILE A 267 13.88 -7.33 -16.00
CA ILE A 267 12.53 -7.90 -15.83
C ILE A 267 12.12 -7.95 -14.35
N LEU A 268 13.02 -8.35 -13.45
CA LEU A 268 12.77 -8.38 -12.01
C LEU A 268 12.62 -6.97 -11.42
N ASN A 269 13.42 -6.01 -11.87
CA ASN A 269 13.30 -4.61 -11.47
C ASN A 269 11.90 -4.06 -11.81
N ASP A 270 11.49 -4.22 -13.07
CA ASP A 270 10.26 -3.60 -13.58
C ASP A 270 9.00 -4.22 -12.96
N ASN A 271 9.01 -5.53 -12.69
CA ASN A 271 7.83 -6.27 -12.21
C ASN A 271 7.78 -6.48 -10.69
N ILE A 272 8.89 -6.30 -9.97
CA ILE A 272 8.96 -6.52 -8.51
C ILE A 272 9.37 -5.25 -7.78
N LEU A 273 10.50 -4.63 -8.12
CA LEU A 273 11.05 -3.50 -7.35
C LEU A 273 10.32 -2.19 -7.62
N VAL A 274 10.09 -1.85 -8.88
CA VAL A 274 9.44 -0.58 -9.28
C VAL A 274 8.04 -0.43 -8.67
N PRO A 275 7.14 -1.43 -8.73
CA PRO A 275 5.81 -1.24 -8.14
C PRO A 275 5.86 -1.13 -6.60
N LEU A 276 6.95 -1.62 -5.97
CA LEU A 276 7.21 -1.50 -4.53
C LEU A 276 7.96 -0.22 -4.15
N GLY A 277 8.30 0.63 -5.12
CA GLY A 277 9.05 1.87 -4.89
C GLY A 277 10.47 1.60 -4.40
N VAL A 278 11.16 0.62 -4.98
CA VAL A 278 12.57 0.34 -4.70
C VAL A 278 13.37 0.56 -5.99
N GLU A 279 14.41 1.38 -5.89
CA GLU A 279 15.35 1.64 -6.99
C GLU A 279 16.59 0.75 -6.85
N ILE A 280 17.10 0.30 -7.98
CA ILE A 280 18.36 -0.43 -8.07
C ILE A 280 19.37 0.35 -8.92
N SER A 281 20.55 0.57 -8.36
CA SER A 281 21.66 1.23 -9.05
C SER A 281 22.92 0.38 -9.01
N GLY A 282 23.61 0.19 -10.13
CA GLY A 282 24.96 -0.38 -10.15
C GLY A 282 25.99 0.63 -9.65
N LYS A 283 27.09 0.16 -9.07
CA LYS A 283 28.24 1.01 -8.71
C LYS A 283 29.36 0.80 -9.72
N ASP A 284 29.56 1.72 -10.64
CA ASP A 284 30.68 1.65 -11.59
C ASP A 284 31.86 2.46 -11.08
N VAL A 285 33.09 1.98 -11.29
CA VAL A 285 34.29 2.74 -10.94
C VAL A 285 34.59 3.72 -12.08
N TYR A 286 34.71 5.00 -11.76
CA TYR A 286 35.18 6.06 -12.64
C TYR A 286 36.53 6.54 -12.17
N GLN A 287 37.47 6.70 -13.11
CA GLN A 287 38.73 7.37 -12.83
C GLN A 287 38.54 8.87 -13.03
N GLN A 288 38.67 9.64 -11.94
CA GLN A 288 38.68 11.10 -12.02
C GLN A 288 40.12 11.63 -11.99
N THR A 289 40.36 12.68 -12.76
CA THR A 289 41.59 13.50 -12.67
C THR A 289 41.27 14.75 -11.87
N LEU A 290 41.14 14.61 -10.55
CA LEU A 290 40.67 15.70 -9.68
C LEU A 290 41.72 16.75 -9.34
N THR A 291 42.96 16.62 -9.81
CA THR A 291 44.02 17.60 -9.53
C THR A 291 44.45 18.34 -10.79
N GLY A 292 43.92 19.56 -10.96
CA GLY A 292 44.37 20.53 -11.96
C GLY A 292 45.77 21.12 -11.71
N GLU A 293 46.66 20.43 -10.99
CA GLU A 293 48.02 20.89 -10.72
C GLU A 293 49.04 19.76 -10.87
N LYS A 294 49.91 19.90 -11.88
CA LYS A 294 51.25 19.29 -12.14
C LYS A 294 51.47 17.76 -12.00
N GLU A 295 50.62 17.01 -11.32
CA GLU A 295 50.72 15.55 -11.17
C GLU A 295 49.38 14.88 -11.54
N TYR A 296 49.44 13.99 -12.53
CA TYR A 296 48.30 13.17 -12.96
C TYR A 296 48.09 12.02 -11.96
N ILE A 297 47.38 12.29 -10.86
CA ILE A 297 46.99 11.26 -9.90
C ILE A 297 45.56 10.83 -10.26
N LEU A 298 45.40 9.57 -10.68
CA LEU A 298 44.10 8.96 -10.92
C LEU A 298 43.50 8.56 -9.57
N THR A 299 42.27 8.99 -9.28
CA THR A 299 41.50 8.55 -8.12
C THR A 299 40.30 7.72 -8.58
N PRO A 300 40.17 6.45 -8.14
CA PRO A 300 39.02 5.62 -8.50
C PRO A 300 37.85 5.91 -7.57
N ASP A 301 36.78 6.48 -8.12
CA ASP A 301 35.55 6.78 -7.40
C ASP A 301 34.43 5.85 -7.88
N LEU A 302 33.58 5.36 -6.97
CA LEU A 302 32.41 4.56 -7.34
C LEU A 302 31.20 5.48 -7.50
N VAL A 303 30.65 5.50 -8.72
CA VAL A 303 29.49 6.32 -9.08
C VAL A 303 28.29 5.41 -9.26
N ALA A 304 27.13 5.81 -8.73
CA ALA A 304 25.89 5.10 -8.98
C ALA A 304 25.52 5.18 -10.47
N VAL A 305 24.98 4.11 -11.04
CA VAL A 305 24.51 4.04 -12.44
C VAL A 305 23.17 3.35 -12.44
N SER A 306 22.15 3.96 -13.05
CA SER A 306 20.83 3.33 -13.16
C SER A 306 20.91 2.07 -14.02
N VAL A 307 20.32 0.98 -13.53
CA VAL A 307 20.26 -0.33 -14.22
C VAL A 307 19.49 -0.24 -15.56
N ASP A 308 18.67 0.80 -15.75
CA ASP A 308 17.80 0.96 -16.91
C ASP A 308 18.37 1.88 -18.01
N SER A 309 19.49 2.56 -17.74
CA SER A 309 20.04 3.57 -18.65
C SER A 309 20.78 2.96 -19.86
N GLN A 310 20.11 2.94 -21.01
CA GLN A 310 20.75 2.76 -22.33
C GLN A 310 21.55 4.02 -22.76
N ASN A 311 21.28 5.17 -22.15
CA ASN A 311 21.96 6.44 -22.41
C ASN A 311 22.75 6.90 -21.19
N LYS A 312 24.07 6.71 -21.24
CA LYS A 312 25.03 7.28 -20.29
C LYS A 312 25.26 8.76 -20.63
N ASN A 313 24.41 9.66 -20.16
CA ASN A 313 24.81 11.06 -20.07
C ASN A 313 25.56 11.26 -18.75
N ILE A 314 26.87 11.45 -18.86
CA ILE A 314 27.83 11.63 -17.75
C ILE A 314 27.57 12.94 -16.96
N GLY A 315 26.60 13.76 -17.39
CA GLY A 315 26.29 15.07 -16.82
C GLY A 315 25.43 15.07 -15.55
N ASP A 316 24.75 13.98 -15.23
CA ASP A 316 23.96 13.90 -13.99
C ASP A 316 24.89 13.45 -12.85
N ILE A 317 25.25 14.41 -11.99
CA ILE A 317 26.16 14.24 -10.86
C ILE A 317 25.55 13.23 -9.87
N LEU A 318 25.89 11.96 -10.06
CA LEU A 318 25.58 10.90 -9.10
C LEU A 318 26.64 10.92 -7.99
N PRO A 319 26.25 10.78 -6.71
CA PRO A 319 27.19 10.93 -5.59
C PRO A 319 28.31 9.89 -5.68
N ALA A 320 29.55 10.37 -5.76
CA ALA A 320 30.75 9.56 -5.77
C ALA A 320 31.05 9.03 -4.35
N GLU A 321 31.30 7.73 -4.23
CA GLU A 321 31.68 7.07 -3.00
C GLU A 321 33.11 6.50 -3.09
N SER A 322 33.86 6.58 -1.99
CA SER A 322 35.22 6.03 -1.94
C SER A 322 35.22 4.51 -1.77
N VAL A 323 36.30 3.87 -2.21
CA VAL A 323 36.53 2.42 -2.05
C VAL A 323 36.39 1.97 -0.59
N SER A 324 36.83 2.80 0.36
CA SER A 324 36.71 2.52 1.81
C SER A 324 35.24 2.46 2.28
N SER A 325 34.41 3.40 1.82
CA SER A 325 32.99 3.45 2.18
C SER A 325 32.23 2.22 1.65
N ILE A 326 32.49 1.84 0.40
CA ILE A 326 31.87 0.66 -0.22
C ILE A 326 32.34 -0.63 0.46
N ASN A 327 33.62 -0.74 0.83
CA ASN A 327 34.12 -1.90 1.55
C ASN A 327 33.43 -2.07 2.92
N ALA A 328 33.19 -0.97 3.64
CA ALA A 328 32.44 -0.99 4.89
C ALA A 328 30.96 -1.42 4.70
N GLN A 329 30.33 -0.99 3.59
CA GLN A 329 28.96 -1.40 3.26
C GLN A 329 28.86 -2.88 2.88
N LEU A 330 29.83 -3.41 2.12
CA LEU A 330 29.88 -4.83 1.76
C LEU A 330 30.04 -5.73 2.99
N VAL A 331 30.90 -5.34 3.93
CA VAL A 331 31.05 -6.04 5.22
C VAL A 331 29.76 -5.99 6.03
N SER A 332 29.08 -4.83 6.04
CA SER A 332 27.78 -4.69 6.69
C SER A 332 26.68 -5.52 6.01
N ALA A 333 26.81 -5.80 4.71
CA ALA A 333 25.92 -6.68 3.96
C ALA A 333 26.22 -8.18 4.16
N GLY A 334 27.25 -8.52 4.94
CA GLY A 334 27.61 -9.90 5.27
C GLY A 334 28.66 -10.53 4.36
N ASP A 335 29.32 -9.76 3.48
CA ASP A 335 30.44 -10.27 2.68
C ASP A 335 31.69 -10.46 3.56
N GLU A 336 32.36 -11.61 3.44
CA GLU A 336 33.62 -11.94 4.14
C GLU A 336 34.83 -11.23 3.50
N ILE A 337 34.85 -9.89 3.55
CA ILE A 337 35.96 -9.07 3.00
C ILE A 337 36.90 -8.62 4.11
N LEU A 338 38.21 -8.55 3.79
CA LEU A 338 39.21 -8.00 4.69
C LEU A 338 39.03 -6.49 4.84
N THR A 339 38.88 -6.02 6.08
CA THR A 339 38.72 -4.60 6.44
C THR A 339 40.04 -3.88 6.73
N SER A 340 41.18 -4.56 6.62
CA SER A 340 42.47 -3.95 6.92
C SER A 340 42.77 -2.79 5.96
N GLN A 341 43.34 -1.69 6.48
CA GLN A 341 43.70 -0.54 5.67
C GLN A 341 44.69 -0.90 4.55
N GLU A 342 45.57 -1.88 4.80
CA GLU A 342 46.48 -2.44 3.79
C GLU A 342 45.73 -3.07 2.62
N HIS A 343 44.64 -3.80 2.89
CA HIS A 343 43.82 -4.40 1.84
C HIS A 343 43.10 -3.32 1.01
N ILE A 344 42.51 -2.32 1.67
CA ILE A 344 41.85 -1.20 0.99
C ILE A 344 42.86 -0.45 0.11
N ASN A 345 44.06 -0.17 0.62
CA ASN A 345 45.11 0.48 -0.16
C ASN A 345 45.57 -0.36 -1.35
N ALA A 346 45.66 -1.69 -1.19
CA ALA A 346 46.01 -2.61 -2.28
C ALA A 346 44.92 -2.67 -3.36
N VAL A 347 43.63 -2.68 -2.98
CA VAL A 347 42.49 -2.64 -3.91
C VAL A 347 42.46 -1.32 -4.66
N THR A 348 42.57 -0.20 -3.95
CA THR A 348 42.64 1.14 -4.56
C THR A 348 43.80 1.25 -5.53
N SER A 349 44.99 0.76 -5.17
CA SER A 349 46.17 0.76 -6.06
C SER A 349 45.93 -0.05 -7.34
N LYS A 350 45.24 -1.20 -7.24
CA LYS A 350 44.88 -2.01 -8.42
C LYS A 350 43.86 -1.30 -9.31
N LEU A 351 42.89 -0.61 -8.74
CA LEU A 351 41.90 0.17 -9.50
C LEU A 351 42.55 1.35 -10.22
N ILE A 352 43.49 2.03 -9.57
CA ILE A 352 44.33 3.08 -10.16
C ILE A 352 45.13 2.55 -11.36
N SER A 353 45.67 1.34 -11.28
CA SER A 353 46.48 0.76 -12.36
C SER A 353 45.68 0.32 -13.59
N THR A 354 44.35 0.40 -13.57
CA THR A 354 43.54 0.02 -14.72
C THR A 354 43.62 1.07 -15.83
N THR A 355 43.61 0.62 -17.09
CA THR A 355 43.66 1.49 -18.28
C THR A 355 42.29 1.99 -18.72
N LEU A 356 41.22 1.62 -17.99
CA LEU A 356 39.84 1.95 -18.33
C LEU A 356 39.36 3.12 -17.48
N ASN A 357 38.86 4.16 -18.13
CA ASN A 357 38.26 5.32 -17.45
C ASN A 357 36.99 4.93 -16.67
N THR A 358 36.28 3.91 -17.15
CA THR A 358 35.06 3.37 -16.53
C THR A 358 35.19 1.85 -16.42
N TYR A 359 35.04 1.32 -15.20
CA TYR A 359 35.08 -0.10 -14.94
C TYR A 359 33.76 -0.57 -14.32
N PRO A 360 32.94 -1.36 -15.04
CA PRO A 360 31.66 -1.83 -14.53
C PRO A 360 31.88 -2.85 -13.41
N THR A 361 31.15 -2.72 -12.32
CA THR A 361 31.22 -3.69 -11.22
C THR A 361 29.95 -4.54 -11.12
N LYS A 362 30.01 -5.58 -10.30
CA LYS A 362 28.85 -6.42 -9.96
C LYS A 362 28.25 -6.04 -8.60
N ILE A 363 28.46 -4.80 -8.17
CA ILE A 363 27.91 -4.25 -6.94
C ILE A 363 26.62 -3.53 -7.31
N LEU A 364 25.49 -4.03 -6.80
CA LEU A 364 24.18 -3.41 -6.94
C LEU A 364 23.74 -2.83 -5.60
N GLN A 365 23.29 -1.59 -5.63
CA GLN A 365 22.73 -0.90 -4.48
C GLN A 365 21.21 -0.87 -4.61
N LEU A 366 20.53 -1.39 -3.60
CA LEU A 366 19.09 -1.26 -3.44
C LEU A 366 18.81 -0.07 -2.53
N SER A 367 17.93 0.83 -2.99
CA SER A 367 17.51 2.00 -2.23
C SER A 367 16.00 2.20 -2.31
N PRO A 368 15.31 2.48 -1.19
CA PRO A 368 13.90 2.84 -1.23
C PRO A 368 13.74 4.14 -2.02
N GLN A 369 12.89 4.10 -3.05
CA GLN A 369 12.51 5.23 -3.87
C GLN A 369 11.33 5.93 -3.18
N ALA A 370 11.42 7.26 -3.01
CA ALA A 370 10.20 8.05 -2.96
C ALA A 370 9.64 8.06 -4.39
N ARG A 371 8.41 7.55 -4.60
CA ARG A 371 7.81 7.36 -5.94
C ARG A 371 7.87 8.63 -6.81
N ASP A 372 7.92 9.81 -6.19
CA ASP A 372 8.23 11.05 -6.87
C ASP A 372 9.05 12.00 -5.98
N ARG A 373 10.38 12.04 -6.16
CA ARG A 373 11.23 13.03 -5.45
C ARG A 373 10.96 14.47 -5.92
N LYS A 374 10.32 14.67 -7.08
CA LYS A 374 10.10 16.01 -7.65
C LYS A 374 9.34 16.94 -6.70
N TYR A 375 8.46 16.38 -5.88
CA TYR A 375 7.62 17.13 -4.96
C TYR A 375 7.87 16.81 -3.49
N ALA A 376 8.90 16.03 -3.16
CA ALA A 376 9.21 15.65 -1.78
C ALA A 376 9.56 16.88 -0.93
N ASP A 377 10.34 17.82 -1.47
CA ASP A 377 10.68 19.07 -0.79
C ASP A 377 9.45 19.96 -0.59
N PHE A 378 8.59 20.05 -1.61
CA PHE A 378 7.32 20.76 -1.50
C PHE A 378 6.42 20.13 -0.45
N PHE A 379 6.32 18.79 -0.40
CA PHE A 379 5.56 18.06 0.61
C PHE A 379 6.07 18.32 2.02
N ASN A 380 7.39 18.25 2.24
CA ASN A 380 8.00 18.50 3.55
C ASN A 380 7.74 19.93 4.03
N ASN A 381 7.90 20.93 3.16
CA ASN A 381 7.61 22.32 3.47
C ASN A 381 6.11 22.51 3.77
N PHE A 382 5.22 21.96 2.94
CA PHE A 382 3.77 22.04 3.12
C PHE A 382 3.34 21.45 4.46
N LEU A 383 3.90 20.30 4.83
CA LEU A 383 3.60 19.64 6.09
C LEU A 383 4.06 20.48 7.28
N LEU A 384 5.32 20.92 7.31
CA LEU A 384 5.88 21.68 8.43
C LEU A 384 5.17 23.02 8.59
N ASP A 385 4.97 23.74 7.49
CA ASP A 385 4.30 25.03 7.48
C ASP A 385 2.87 24.92 8.01
N THR A 386 2.13 23.93 7.53
CA THR A 386 0.75 23.70 7.98
C THR A 386 0.72 23.31 9.45
N LEU A 387 1.60 22.41 9.90
CA LEU A 387 1.67 21.97 11.28
C LEU A 387 1.95 23.14 12.25
N VAL A 388 2.96 23.95 11.95
CA VAL A 388 3.35 25.08 12.81
C VAL A 388 2.27 26.14 12.85
N THR A 389 1.74 26.51 11.68
CA THR A 389 0.69 27.54 11.55
C THR A 389 -0.58 27.13 12.30
N PHE A 390 -1.04 25.89 12.14
CA PHE A 390 -2.29 25.43 12.74
C PHE A 390 -2.22 25.28 14.25
N ILE A 391 -1.08 24.84 14.79
CA ILE A 391 -0.87 24.77 16.25
C ILE A 391 -0.76 26.18 16.84
N ASN A 392 -0.08 27.10 16.15
CA ASN A 392 0.08 28.47 16.63
C ASN A 392 -1.25 29.24 16.66
N GLU A 393 -2.06 29.13 15.61
CA GLU A 393 -3.39 29.76 15.49
C GLU A 393 -4.46 29.06 16.35
N GLY A 394 -4.17 27.87 16.89
CA GLY A 394 -5.11 27.10 17.71
C GLY A 394 -6.17 26.33 16.92
N HIS A 395 -5.94 26.13 15.63
CA HIS A 395 -6.79 25.30 14.77
C HIS A 395 -6.50 23.80 14.93
N TYR A 396 -5.31 23.45 15.40
CA TYR A 396 -4.91 22.10 15.74
C TYR A 396 -4.40 22.03 17.19
N THR A 397 -5.14 21.34 18.07
CA THR A 397 -4.81 21.25 19.51
C THR A 397 -4.75 19.78 19.96
N PRO A 398 -3.72 19.03 19.55
CA PRO A 398 -3.59 17.63 19.93
C PRO A 398 -3.08 17.47 21.37
N GLU A 399 -3.56 16.43 22.04
CA GLU A 399 -2.96 15.88 23.26
C GLU A 399 -2.25 14.58 22.91
N ILE A 400 -0.92 14.58 22.95
CA ILE A 400 -0.11 13.43 22.53
C ILE A 400 0.58 12.76 23.72
N SER A 401 0.63 11.44 23.71
CA SER A 401 1.43 10.64 24.63
C SER A 401 2.72 10.18 23.93
N ILE A 402 3.88 10.61 24.42
CA ILE A 402 5.17 10.23 23.86
C ILE A 402 5.91 9.35 24.86
N MET A 403 6.49 8.26 24.36
CA MET A 403 7.40 7.40 25.10
C MET A 403 8.85 7.87 24.88
N GLY A 404 9.60 8.03 25.97
CA GLY A 404 11.03 8.32 25.89
C GLY A 404 11.80 7.19 25.17
N PRO A 405 12.91 7.51 24.48
CA PRO A 405 13.64 6.53 23.66
C PRO A 405 14.24 5.36 24.45
N LEU A 406 14.41 5.51 25.76
CA LEU A 406 14.90 4.48 26.69
C LEU A 406 13.78 3.63 27.34
N GLY A 407 12.51 3.80 26.94
CA GLY A 407 11.43 2.83 27.19
C GLY A 407 10.63 2.95 28.49
N ASP A 408 11.09 3.68 29.51
CA ASP A 408 10.48 3.57 30.85
C ASP A 408 9.53 4.71 31.26
N ASN A 409 9.35 5.76 30.44
CA ASN A 409 8.53 6.92 30.80
C ASN A 409 7.66 7.44 29.65
N THR A 410 6.34 7.47 29.86
CA THR A 410 5.37 8.16 28.99
C THR A 410 5.07 9.57 29.52
N ILE A 411 5.06 10.56 28.63
CA ILE A 411 4.71 11.95 28.95
C ILE A 411 3.58 12.40 28.04
N PHE A 412 2.66 13.16 28.61
CA PHE A 412 1.58 13.81 27.88
C PHE A 412 1.99 15.25 27.58
N LEU A 413 1.90 15.65 26.31
CA LEU A 413 2.20 17.00 25.85
C LEU A 413 1.01 17.54 25.05
N ASP A 414 0.74 18.83 25.22
CA ASP A 414 -0.13 19.59 24.33
C ASP A 414 0.63 19.97 23.04
N GLY A 415 -0.11 20.33 21.98
CA GLY A 415 0.47 20.68 20.69
C GLY A 415 1.56 21.76 20.75
N LYS A 416 1.40 22.81 21.57
CA LYS A 416 2.37 23.90 21.67
C LYS A 416 3.65 23.46 22.37
N SER A 417 3.54 22.79 23.52
CA SER A 417 4.72 22.20 24.20
C SER A 417 5.43 21.15 23.35
N SER A 418 4.68 20.42 22.53
CA SER A 418 5.22 19.43 21.59
C SER A 418 6.09 20.09 20.53
N LEU A 419 5.68 21.23 19.96
CA LEU A 419 6.51 21.99 19.00
C LEU A 419 7.77 22.57 19.65
N VAL A 420 7.68 23.07 20.88
CA VAL A 420 8.82 23.61 21.63
C VAL A 420 9.86 22.52 21.89
N LEU A 421 9.40 21.34 22.30
CA LEU A 421 10.28 20.18 22.50
C LEU A 421 10.85 19.66 21.17
N LEU A 422 10.02 19.61 20.11
CA LEU A 422 10.44 19.19 18.78
C LEU A 422 11.58 20.09 18.27
N TYR A 423 11.44 21.42 18.38
CA TYR A 423 12.48 22.36 17.99
C TYR A 423 13.77 22.18 18.80
N TYR A 424 13.65 21.97 20.12
CA TYR A 424 14.81 21.68 20.96
C TYR A 424 15.56 20.43 20.49
N CYS A 425 14.85 19.31 20.28
CA CYS A 425 15.44 18.07 19.81
C CYS A 425 16.07 18.22 18.43
N LEU A 426 15.43 18.95 17.50
CA LEU A 426 15.97 19.23 16.17
C LEU A 426 17.29 20.01 16.21
N MET A 427 17.37 21.06 17.04
CA MET A 427 18.60 21.83 17.21
C MET A 427 19.72 20.98 17.83
N ARG A 428 19.39 20.12 18.80
CA ARG A 428 20.35 19.19 19.38
C ARG A 428 20.86 18.19 18.35
N VAL A 429 20.00 17.69 17.47
CA VAL A 429 20.41 16.88 16.30
C VAL A 429 21.31 17.68 15.34
N ALA A 430 21.17 19.00 15.26
CA ALA A 430 22.10 19.85 14.50
C ALA A 430 23.39 20.22 15.26
N TYR A 431 23.68 19.56 16.39
CA TYR A 431 24.80 19.85 17.30
C TYR A 431 24.76 21.27 17.90
N GLN A 432 23.56 21.86 18.03
CA GLN A 432 23.35 23.17 18.62
C GLN A 432 22.48 23.08 19.86
N THR A 433 22.82 23.84 20.89
CA THR A 433 22.01 23.93 22.12
C THR A 433 21.24 25.24 22.09
N PRO A 434 19.93 25.23 21.79
CA PRO A 434 19.17 26.47 21.72
C PRO A 434 18.96 27.04 23.12
N VAL A 435 19.26 28.33 23.30
CA VAL A 435 19.06 29.05 24.56
C VAL A 435 17.64 29.61 24.65
N ASN A 436 17.16 30.19 23.54
CA ASN A 436 15.87 30.87 23.46
C ASN A 436 14.82 30.01 22.76
N VAL A 437 13.56 30.14 23.22
CA VAL A 437 12.39 29.55 22.55
C VAL A 437 12.13 30.33 21.25
N PRO A 438 11.72 29.67 20.14
CA PRO A 438 11.49 30.35 18.86
C PRO A 438 10.29 31.30 18.93
N ILE A 439 10.47 32.52 18.42
CA ILE A 439 9.49 33.62 18.50
C ILE A 439 8.82 33.91 17.14
N TYR A 440 9.46 33.53 16.04
CA TYR A 440 8.97 33.77 14.68
C TYR A 440 9.10 32.51 13.83
N TYR A 441 8.15 32.32 12.90
CA TYR A 441 8.20 31.29 11.87
C TYR A 441 7.75 31.89 10.53
N SER A 442 8.53 31.66 9.47
CA SER A 442 8.13 32.05 8.11
C SER A 442 7.42 30.88 7.45
N SER A 443 6.14 31.04 7.15
CA SER A 443 5.40 30.07 6.33
C SER A 443 5.34 30.58 4.89
N ASN A 444 5.52 29.67 3.93
CA ASN A 444 5.47 29.97 2.50
C ASN A 444 4.38 29.18 1.78
N VAL A 445 4.05 27.98 2.28
CA VAL A 445 3.20 27.01 1.56
C VAL A 445 2.10 26.39 2.43
N ALA A 446 1.86 26.86 3.65
CA ALA A 446 0.68 26.42 4.42
C ALA A 446 -0.59 26.93 3.75
N TYR A 447 -1.61 26.08 3.61
CA TYR A 447 -2.94 26.59 3.33
C TYR A 447 -3.48 27.38 4.52
N ARG A 448 -4.19 28.48 4.24
CA ARG A 448 -4.92 29.22 5.27
C ARG A 448 -6.09 28.35 5.76
N PHE A 449 -6.37 28.39 7.07
CA PHE A 449 -7.54 27.70 7.63
C PHE A 449 -8.83 28.08 6.88
N ARG A 450 -8.96 29.38 6.58
CA ARG A 450 -9.93 29.92 5.62
C ARG A 450 -9.21 30.82 4.63
N PRO A 451 -9.35 30.58 3.32
CA PRO A 451 -8.85 31.48 2.29
C PRO A 451 -9.42 32.90 2.41
N ASN A 452 -8.62 33.89 2.03
CA ASN A 452 -9.05 35.29 1.97
C ASN A 452 -9.90 35.56 0.73
N THR A 453 -10.81 36.53 0.79
CA THR A 453 -11.63 36.92 -0.37
C THR A 453 -10.72 37.27 -1.56
N PRO A 454 -10.80 36.55 -2.70
CA PRO A 454 -9.90 36.74 -3.82
C PRO A 454 -10.31 37.99 -4.62
N PRO A 455 -9.39 38.59 -5.36
CA PRO A 455 -9.71 39.72 -6.21
C PRO A 455 -10.57 39.26 -7.40
N THR A 456 -11.43 40.14 -7.91
CA THR A 456 -12.26 39.83 -9.09
C THR A 456 -11.48 40.00 -10.40
N THR A 457 -10.37 40.74 -10.36
CA THR A 457 -9.55 41.11 -11.51
C THR A 457 -8.08 40.85 -11.25
N PHE A 458 -7.32 40.54 -12.30
CA PHE A 458 -5.87 40.41 -12.28
C PHE A 458 -5.26 41.23 -13.44
N TYR A 459 -3.96 41.49 -13.38
CA TYR A 459 -3.24 42.20 -14.44
C TYR A 459 -2.28 41.25 -15.16
N SER A 460 -2.35 41.22 -16.48
CA SER A 460 -1.40 40.52 -17.34
C SER A 460 -1.08 41.41 -18.54
N PHE A 461 0.20 41.54 -18.91
CA PHE A 461 0.67 42.43 -19.99
C PHE A 461 0.13 43.88 -19.91
N ASN A 462 0.02 44.44 -18.70
CA ASN A 462 -0.59 45.76 -18.43
C ASN A 462 -2.07 45.91 -18.85
N MET A 463 -2.77 44.79 -19.05
CA MET A 463 -4.22 44.76 -19.27
C MET A 463 -4.92 44.11 -18.07
N MET A 464 -6.12 44.61 -17.75
CA MET A 464 -6.95 44.06 -16.68
C MET A 464 -7.81 42.91 -17.25
N GLY A 465 -7.73 41.75 -16.63
CA GLY A 465 -8.57 40.58 -16.92
C GLY A 465 -9.48 40.22 -15.74
N TYR A 466 -10.62 39.60 -16.02
CA TYR A 466 -11.51 39.04 -14.99
C TYR A 466 -11.10 37.60 -14.65
N MET A 467 -10.88 37.30 -13.37
CA MET A 467 -10.35 36.00 -12.91
C MET A 467 -11.21 34.82 -13.37
N ASN A 468 -12.53 34.93 -13.22
CA ASN A 468 -13.49 33.85 -13.54
C ASN A 468 -13.51 33.46 -15.03
N ASN A 469 -12.94 34.27 -15.92
CA ASN A 469 -12.85 33.92 -17.34
C ASN A 469 -11.70 32.95 -17.64
N TYR A 470 -10.73 32.84 -16.75
CA TYR A 470 -9.49 32.08 -16.96
C TYR A 470 -9.30 30.98 -15.91
N VAL A 471 -9.76 31.19 -14.68
CA VAL A 471 -9.63 30.24 -13.58
C VAL A 471 -10.97 30.08 -12.88
N ASP A 472 -11.32 28.85 -12.54
CA ASP A 472 -12.46 28.55 -11.68
C ASP A 472 -12.13 28.93 -10.23
N VAL A 473 -12.35 30.21 -9.89
CA VAL A 473 -12.05 30.76 -8.57
C VAL A 473 -12.85 30.04 -7.49
N GLU A 474 -14.11 29.67 -7.75
CA GLU A 474 -14.95 29.00 -6.74
C GLU A 474 -14.36 27.65 -6.34
N SER A 475 -13.97 26.83 -7.32
CA SER A 475 -13.29 25.55 -7.05
C SER A 475 -11.99 25.73 -6.26
N TRP A 476 -11.15 26.72 -6.60
CA TRP A 476 -9.87 26.97 -5.90
C TRP A 476 -10.08 27.34 -4.42
N MET A 477 -11.14 28.10 -4.15
CA MET A 477 -11.46 28.61 -2.82
C MET A 477 -12.16 27.57 -1.94
N SER A 478 -13.09 26.77 -2.49
CA SER A 478 -13.77 25.72 -1.73
C SER A 478 -12.85 24.55 -1.39
N ASP A 479 -11.86 24.28 -2.23
CA ASP A 479 -10.98 23.13 -2.07
C ASP A 479 -9.90 23.29 -0.99
N SER A 480 -9.60 24.54 -0.64
CA SER A 480 -8.52 24.92 0.28
C SER A 480 -8.97 25.17 1.72
N THR A 481 -10.27 25.04 2.03
CA THR A 481 -10.78 25.21 3.40
C THR A 481 -10.63 23.95 4.23
N TYR A 482 -10.07 24.09 5.42
CA TYR A 482 -10.05 23.02 6.42
C TYR A 482 -11.41 22.91 7.11
N SER A 483 -11.72 21.71 7.61
CA SER A 483 -12.89 21.52 8.48
C SER A 483 -12.65 22.14 9.86
N ALA A 484 -13.63 22.10 10.77
CA ALA A 484 -13.56 22.73 12.09
C ALA A 484 -12.30 22.33 12.92
N ILE A 485 -12.12 22.97 14.09
CA ILE A 485 -10.98 22.74 14.99
C ILE A 485 -10.63 21.25 15.12
N ILE A 486 -9.38 20.92 14.82
CA ILE A 486 -8.89 19.55 14.75
C ILE A 486 -8.25 19.18 16.08
N ILE A 487 -8.69 18.07 16.66
CA ILE A 487 -8.20 17.58 17.96
C ILE A 487 -7.40 16.29 17.78
N GLN A 488 -7.85 15.40 16.90
CA GLN A 488 -7.23 14.09 16.71
C GLN A 488 -6.11 14.14 15.66
N PRO A 489 -4.91 13.62 15.95
CA PRO A 489 -3.80 13.62 14.99
C PRO A 489 -4.10 12.89 13.67
N ASN A 490 -4.88 11.80 13.70
CA ASN A 490 -5.25 11.07 12.49
C ASN A 490 -6.12 11.92 11.53
N ASP A 491 -7.05 12.70 12.08
CA ASP A 491 -7.92 13.57 11.28
C ASP A 491 -7.12 14.72 10.66
N PHE A 492 -6.14 15.25 11.41
CA PHE A 492 -5.20 16.23 10.90
C PHE A 492 -4.39 15.67 9.72
N SER A 493 -3.78 14.49 9.89
CA SER A 493 -3.00 13.85 8.81
C SER A 493 -3.83 13.55 7.56
N ASN A 494 -5.08 13.09 7.72
CA ASN A 494 -5.96 12.81 6.59
C ASN A 494 -6.33 14.08 5.82
N GLN A 495 -6.67 15.17 6.52
CA GLN A 495 -6.96 16.46 5.90
C GLN A 495 -5.72 17.06 5.23
N LEU A 496 -4.58 17.03 5.92
CA LEU A 496 -3.30 17.49 5.38
C LEU A 496 -2.96 16.78 4.06
N SER A 497 -3.08 15.46 4.02
CA SER A 497 -2.85 14.66 2.80
C SER A 497 -3.79 15.02 1.66
N ALA A 498 -5.08 15.20 1.95
CA ALA A 498 -6.07 15.61 0.94
C ALA A 498 -5.76 17.01 0.39
N HIS A 499 -5.43 17.96 1.26
CA HIS A 499 -5.08 19.32 0.87
C HIS A 499 -3.75 19.38 0.11
N PHE A 500 -2.76 18.56 0.49
CA PHE A 500 -1.51 18.44 -0.25
C PHE A 500 -1.75 17.97 -1.69
N LEU A 501 -2.57 16.93 -1.91
CA LEU A 501 -2.88 16.46 -3.26
C LEU A 501 -3.56 17.54 -4.11
N LYS A 502 -4.44 18.34 -3.49
CA LYS A 502 -5.07 19.48 -4.15
C LYS A 502 -4.03 20.55 -4.49
N ALA A 503 -3.15 20.91 -3.57
CA ALA A 503 -2.08 21.88 -3.80
C ALA A 503 -1.14 21.42 -4.93
N LEU A 504 -0.75 20.16 -4.90
CA LEU A 504 0.07 19.53 -5.92
C LEU A 504 -0.62 19.56 -7.28
N PHE A 505 -1.90 19.20 -7.35
CA PHE A 505 -2.67 19.26 -8.59
C PHE A 505 -2.71 20.67 -9.18
N ARG A 506 -2.84 21.72 -8.35
CA ARG A 506 -2.80 23.12 -8.82
C ARG A 506 -1.43 23.52 -9.37
N ILE A 507 -0.34 23.07 -8.74
CA ILE A 507 1.02 23.33 -9.21
C ILE A 507 1.28 22.62 -10.55
N ILE A 508 0.79 21.39 -10.70
CA ILE A 508 0.89 20.66 -11.97
C ILE A 508 0.06 21.38 -13.04
N GLN A 509 -1.17 21.80 -12.70
CA GLN A 509 -2.04 22.52 -13.61
C GLN A 509 -1.42 23.84 -14.10
N SER A 510 -0.78 24.62 -13.21
CA SER A 510 -0.13 25.87 -13.61
C SER A 510 1.10 25.66 -14.48
N ARG A 511 1.83 24.55 -14.28
CA ARG A 511 2.96 24.19 -15.15
C ARG A 511 2.51 23.74 -16.54
N ASP A 512 1.42 22.99 -16.61
CA ASP A 512 0.93 22.43 -17.86
C ASP A 512 0.13 23.46 -18.70
N THR A 513 -0.27 24.60 -18.11
CA THR A 513 -0.86 25.72 -18.85
C THR A 513 0.17 26.47 -19.71
N ALA A 514 -0.04 26.45 -21.03
CA ALA A 514 0.80 27.19 -21.99
C ALA A 514 0.43 28.68 -22.12
N ASP A 515 -0.75 29.10 -21.64
CA ASP A 515 -1.22 30.49 -21.74
C ASP A 515 -0.76 31.33 -20.54
N LYS A 516 0.06 32.35 -20.83
CA LYS A 516 0.60 33.27 -19.82
C LYS A 516 -0.49 34.07 -19.09
N VAL A 517 -1.60 34.39 -19.76
CA VAL A 517 -2.69 35.14 -19.11
C VAL A 517 -3.37 34.29 -18.03
N THR A 518 -3.61 33.02 -18.33
CA THR A 518 -4.14 32.04 -17.36
C THR A 518 -3.16 31.80 -16.21
N LEU A 519 -1.85 31.72 -16.50
CA LEU A 519 -0.81 31.58 -15.48
C LEU A 519 -0.78 32.77 -14.52
N ASP A 520 -0.82 34.01 -15.03
CA ASP A 520 -0.84 35.23 -14.22
C ASP A 520 -2.10 35.30 -13.32
N ALA A 521 -3.25 34.83 -13.82
CA ALA A 521 -4.48 34.71 -13.03
C ALA A 521 -4.32 33.70 -11.87
N MET A 522 -3.70 32.54 -12.13
CA MET A 522 -3.41 31.54 -11.10
C MET A 522 -2.43 32.07 -10.05
N HIS A 523 -1.34 32.74 -10.45
CA HIS A 523 -0.38 33.34 -9.52
C HIS A 523 -1.03 34.41 -8.63
N THR A 524 -2.00 35.15 -9.15
CA THR A 524 -2.75 36.15 -8.38
C THR A 524 -3.57 35.51 -7.25
N LEU A 525 -4.01 34.25 -7.39
CA LEU A 525 -4.77 33.52 -6.36
C LEU A 525 -3.91 32.94 -5.24
N VAL A 526 -2.64 32.60 -5.53
CA VAL A 526 -1.74 31.88 -4.59
C VAL A 526 -1.67 32.56 -3.20
N PRO A 527 -1.46 33.89 -3.06
CA PRO A 527 -1.36 34.54 -1.75
C PRO A 527 -2.66 34.55 -0.93
N TYR A 528 -3.81 34.33 -1.57
CA TYR A 528 -5.12 34.30 -0.91
C TYR A 528 -5.45 32.93 -0.33
N ILE A 529 -4.79 31.89 -0.84
CA ILE A 529 -4.99 30.50 -0.45
C ILE A 529 -3.88 30.05 0.50
N PHE A 530 -2.64 30.41 0.19
CA PHE A 530 -1.48 30.09 1.02
C PHE A 530 -1.20 31.21 2.04
N ASN A 531 -0.62 30.81 3.18
CA ASN A 531 -0.01 31.71 4.13
C ASN A 531 1.46 31.91 3.73
N THR A 532 1.79 33.12 3.31
CA THR A 532 3.15 33.53 2.91
C THR A 532 3.76 34.53 3.91
N ASP A 533 3.15 34.66 5.09
CA ASP A 533 3.49 35.68 6.07
C ASP A 533 4.40 35.12 7.18
N THR A 534 5.24 35.98 7.76
CA THR A 534 5.99 35.65 8.97
C THR A 534 5.06 35.73 10.18
N VAL A 535 4.86 34.60 10.85
CA VAL A 535 3.94 34.46 11.97
C VAL A 535 4.69 34.56 13.30
N ASN A 536 4.14 35.33 14.23
CA ASN A 536 4.60 35.36 15.63
C ASN A 536 4.19 34.07 16.34
N LEU A 537 5.17 33.34 16.86
CA LEU A 537 4.98 32.08 17.58
C LEU A 537 4.60 32.35 19.04
N ASN A 538 3.33 32.15 19.37
CA ASN A 538 2.80 32.21 20.73
C ASN A 538 2.73 30.80 21.34
N LEU A 539 3.90 30.15 21.46
CA LEU A 539 3.99 28.76 21.93
C LEU A 539 4.02 28.66 23.46
N THR A 540 4.75 29.56 24.15
CA THR A 540 4.90 29.56 25.62
C THR A 540 5.10 30.98 26.14
N ASP A 541 4.85 31.19 27.43
CA ASP A 541 5.17 32.46 28.11
C ASP A 541 6.66 32.58 28.49
N CYS A 542 7.47 31.53 28.27
CA CYS A 542 8.89 31.50 28.57
C CYS A 542 9.73 32.10 27.44
N THR A 543 10.84 32.75 27.80
CA THR A 543 11.80 33.27 26.81
C THR A 543 12.95 32.31 26.55
N THR A 544 13.35 31.55 27.57
CA THR A 544 14.47 30.60 27.49
C THR A 544 14.03 29.16 27.74
N TYR A 545 14.78 28.22 27.19
CA TYR A 545 14.56 26.80 27.42
C TYR A 545 14.78 26.40 28.89
N GLU A 546 15.67 27.09 29.61
CA GLU A 546 15.93 26.83 31.02
C GLU A 546 14.70 27.18 31.89
N GLU A 547 14.07 28.33 31.64
CA GLU A 547 12.80 28.71 32.26
C GLU A 547 11.71 27.69 31.94
N TRP A 548 11.60 27.31 30.66
CA TRP A 548 10.57 26.36 30.21
C TRP A 548 10.73 24.97 30.83
N PHE A 549 11.95 24.46 30.94
CA PHE A 549 12.23 23.19 31.63
C PHE A 549 12.01 23.26 33.14
N THR A 550 12.15 24.46 33.74
CA THR A 550 11.84 24.68 35.15
C THR A 550 10.32 24.63 35.39
N GLN A 551 9.54 25.19 34.47
CA GLN A 551 8.07 25.07 34.50
C GLN A 551 7.57 23.64 34.19
N ASN A 552 8.34 22.87 33.41
CA ASN A 552 8.02 21.50 33.01
C ASN A 552 9.06 20.47 33.52
N PRO A 553 9.16 20.25 34.85
CA PRO A 553 10.22 19.43 35.44
C PRO A 553 10.14 17.97 35.01
N ALA A 554 8.94 17.46 34.70
CA ALA A 554 8.74 16.11 34.19
C ALA A 554 9.47 15.86 32.87
N ILE A 555 9.48 16.85 31.96
CA ILE A 555 10.16 16.74 30.66
C ILE A 555 11.69 16.72 30.87
N LYS A 556 12.20 17.63 31.71
CA LYS A 556 13.64 17.71 32.01
C LYS A 556 14.15 16.40 32.61
N GLN A 557 13.46 15.89 33.65
CA GLN A 557 13.90 14.72 34.40
C GLN A 557 13.69 13.40 33.66
N LYS A 558 12.57 13.25 32.93
CA LYS A 558 12.20 11.96 32.31
C LYS A 558 12.64 11.81 30.85
N VAL A 559 12.96 12.90 30.15
CA VAL A 559 13.37 12.88 28.73
C VAL A 559 14.77 13.41 28.54
N ILE A 560 15.02 14.66 28.93
CA ILE A 560 16.26 15.36 28.55
C ILE A 560 17.45 14.78 29.32
N SER A 561 17.39 14.71 30.65
CA SER A 561 18.52 14.21 31.45
C SER A 561 18.92 12.76 31.13
N PRO A 562 17.99 11.81 30.90
CA PRO A 562 18.35 10.46 30.45
C PRO A 562 19.05 10.43 29.08
N ILE A 563 18.60 11.27 28.13
CA ILE A 563 19.22 11.36 26.81
C ILE A 563 20.63 11.95 26.90
N GLU A 564 20.81 13.02 27.69
CA GLU A 564 22.11 13.68 27.86
C GLU A 564 23.16 12.82 28.56
N ASN A 565 22.72 11.92 29.45
CA ASN A 565 23.60 11.00 30.18
C ASN A 565 23.89 9.68 29.45
N SER A 566 23.41 9.53 28.21
CA SER A 566 23.63 8.31 27.41
C SER A 566 24.95 8.35 26.63
N ASP A 567 25.41 7.18 26.19
CA ASP A 567 26.63 7.05 25.38
C ASP A 567 26.48 7.61 23.96
N ASP A 568 25.23 7.73 23.45
CA ASP A 568 24.92 8.32 22.14
C ASP A 568 23.67 9.24 22.20
N PRO A 569 23.80 10.44 22.78
CA PRO A 569 22.67 11.38 22.92
C PRO A 569 22.07 11.78 21.58
N GLN A 570 22.89 11.79 20.53
CA GLN A 570 22.54 12.26 19.20
C GLN A 570 21.51 11.34 18.53
N SER A 571 21.76 10.03 18.56
CA SER A 571 20.82 9.03 18.06
C SER A 571 19.51 9.07 18.84
N LEU A 572 19.57 9.22 20.16
CA LEU A 572 18.38 9.30 21.01
C LEU A 572 17.56 10.58 20.78
N TYR A 573 18.19 11.74 20.54
CA TYR A 573 17.46 12.96 20.14
C TYR A 573 16.77 12.80 18.78
N ASN A 574 17.39 12.10 17.83
CA ASN A 574 16.77 11.79 16.54
C ASN A 574 15.56 10.84 16.70
N GLN A 575 15.70 9.80 17.53
CA GLN A 575 14.59 8.90 17.85
C GLN A 575 13.45 9.64 18.55
N MET A 576 13.76 10.54 19.50
CA MET A 576 12.77 11.37 20.18
C MET A 576 12.03 12.29 19.21
N THR A 577 12.76 12.93 18.29
CA THR A 577 12.18 13.77 17.23
C THR A 577 11.18 12.97 16.39
N THR A 578 11.54 11.75 16.03
CA THR A 578 10.68 10.83 15.27
C THR A 578 9.42 10.46 16.05
N ASN A 579 9.56 10.15 17.35
CA ASN A 579 8.43 9.81 18.21
C ASN A 579 7.45 10.98 18.37
N ILE A 580 7.95 12.19 18.61
CA ILE A 580 7.13 13.41 18.73
C ILE A 580 6.39 13.67 17.42
N PHE A 581 7.12 13.65 16.31
CA PHE A 581 6.56 13.95 15.00
C PHE A 581 5.51 12.92 14.56
N THR A 582 5.77 11.63 14.76
CA THR A 582 4.81 10.55 14.43
C THR A 582 3.55 10.63 15.30
N ALA A 583 3.68 11.10 16.55
CA ALA A 583 2.53 11.32 17.42
C ALA A 583 1.71 12.56 17.01
N LEU A 584 2.37 13.63 16.55
CA LEU A 584 1.70 14.84 16.05
C LEU A 584 1.07 14.65 14.66
N VAL A 585 1.70 13.88 13.78
CA VAL A 585 1.26 13.66 12.40
C VAL A 585 1.45 12.19 12.04
N PRO A 586 0.48 11.32 12.37
CA PRO A 586 0.50 9.91 11.98
C PRO A 586 0.59 9.73 10.46
N ILE A 587 1.39 8.76 10.02
CA ILE A 587 1.68 8.54 8.59
C ILE A 587 0.48 7.94 7.86
N THR A 588 0.01 8.62 6.81
CA THR A 588 -1.04 8.12 5.89
C THR A 588 -0.44 7.52 4.61
N SER A 589 -1.27 6.86 3.78
CA SER A 589 -0.83 6.27 2.50
C SER A 589 -0.27 7.31 1.52
N VAL A 590 -0.91 8.49 1.43
CA VAL A 590 -0.45 9.61 0.58
C VAL A 590 0.91 10.12 1.05
N MET A 591 1.09 10.23 2.37
CA MET A 591 2.37 10.64 2.93
C MET A 591 3.48 9.65 2.56
N LYS A 592 3.21 8.34 2.54
CA LYS A 592 4.17 7.33 2.07
C LYS A 592 4.51 7.42 0.58
N GLU A 593 3.59 7.94 -0.22
CA GLU A 593 3.76 8.05 -1.67
C GLU A 593 4.68 9.23 -2.06
N TYR A 594 4.50 10.38 -1.40
CA TYR A 594 5.21 11.63 -1.73
C TYR A 594 6.29 12.02 -0.72
N GLY A 595 6.24 11.50 0.50
CA GLY A 595 7.28 11.66 1.51
C GLY A 595 8.26 10.49 1.51
N GLU A 596 9.45 10.69 2.07
CA GLU A 596 10.46 9.63 2.21
C GLU A 596 10.17 8.67 3.39
N PHE A 597 8.91 8.31 3.61
CA PHE A 597 8.54 7.37 4.66
C PHE A 597 8.84 5.96 4.16
N SER A 598 9.98 5.41 4.57
CA SER A 598 10.39 4.08 4.13
C SER A 598 9.40 3.00 4.59
N LEU A 599 9.32 1.94 3.80
CA LEU A 599 8.88 0.61 4.23
C LEU A 599 9.49 0.31 5.60
N THR A 600 8.72 -0.30 6.51
CA THR A 600 9.28 -0.74 7.80
C THR A 600 10.51 -1.60 7.53
N ASN A 601 11.61 -1.37 8.26
CA ASN A 601 12.90 -2.05 8.04
C ASN A 601 12.76 -3.57 7.83
N ASN A 602 11.84 -4.23 8.55
CA ASN A 602 11.59 -5.66 8.43
C ASN A 602 10.98 -6.06 7.07
N LEU A 603 10.04 -5.27 6.53
CA LEU A 603 9.41 -5.56 5.24
C LEU A 603 10.41 -5.31 4.09
N TYR A 604 11.21 -4.25 4.19
CA TYR A 604 12.28 -3.97 3.23
C TYR A 604 13.34 -5.09 3.22
N GLU A 605 13.81 -5.54 4.38
CA GLU A 605 14.79 -6.65 4.43
C GLU A 605 14.21 -7.95 3.87
N ARG A 606 12.96 -8.31 4.19
CA ARG A 606 12.33 -9.51 3.60
C ARG A 606 12.16 -9.41 2.08
N LEU A 607 11.85 -8.22 1.56
CA LEU A 607 11.73 -7.97 0.13
C LEU A 607 13.09 -8.02 -0.57
N LYS A 608 14.11 -7.44 0.07
CA LYS A 608 15.50 -7.54 -0.37
C LYS A 608 15.95 -8.99 -0.41
N ASP A 609 15.69 -9.79 0.62
CA ASP A 609 16.00 -11.22 0.64
C ASP A 609 15.32 -11.98 -0.50
N LEU A 610 14.03 -11.69 -0.76
CA LEU A 610 13.32 -12.25 -1.92
C LEU A 610 14.01 -11.87 -3.22
N PHE A 611 14.28 -10.59 -3.43
CA PHE A 611 14.89 -10.10 -4.67
C PHE A 611 16.27 -10.70 -4.90
N ILE A 612 17.10 -10.76 -3.86
CA ILE A 612 18.41 -11.40 -3.87
C ILE A 612 18.27 -12.89 -4.23
N SER A 613 17.30 -13.60 -3.65
CA SER A 613 17.06 -15.03 -3.93
C SER A 613 16.65 -15.31 -5.39
N LEU A 614 16.05 -14.32 -6.07
CA LEU A 614 15.67 -14.40 -7.48
C LEU A 614 16.82 -14.03 -8.43
N CYS A 615 17.84 -13.32 -7.91
CA CYS A 615 19.04 -12.92 -8.65
C CYS A 615 20.13 -14.01 -8.61
N SER A 616 21.21 -13.79 -9.39
CA SER A 616 22.35 -14.72 -9.43
C SER A 616 23.29 -14.54 -8.24
N TYR A 617 23.91 -15.63 -7.79
CA TYR A 617 24.91 -15.67 -6.71
C TYR A 617 26.22 -14.91 -6.99
N ASN A 618 26.41 -14.36 -8.21
CA ASN A 618 27.62 -13.66 -8.61
C ASN A 618 27.45 -12.12 -8.62
N VAL A 619 26.53 -11.61 -7.80
CA VAL A 619 26.23 -10.18 -7.67
C VAL A 619 26.17 -9.84 -6.20
N ASN A 620 26.87 -8.79 -5.79
CA ASN A 620 26.87 -8.35 -4.40
C ASN A 620 25.83 -7.24 -4.24
N PHE A 621 24.93 -7.42 -3.28
CA PHE A 621 23.88 -6.47 -2.99
C PHE A 621 24.25 -5.67 -1.75
N ILE A 622 24.51 -4.39 -1.93
CA ILE A 622 24.60 -3.45 -0.83
C ILE A 622 23.21 -2.85 -0.62
N GLY A 623 22.73 -2.86 0.63
CA GLY A 623 21.65 -1.95 0.98
C GLY A 623 22.24 -0.55 1.03
N THR A 624 21.52 0.48 0.59
CA THR A 624 21.65 1.71 1.36
C THR A 624 21.21 1.34 2.77
N ALA A 625 22.19 1.14 3.65
CA ALA A 625 22.06 1.75 4.94
C ALA A 625 21.88 3.25 4.65
N ARG A 626 20.63 3.69 4.40
CA ARG A 626 20.13 4.68 5.33
C ARG A 626 20.29 3.95 6.64
N SER A 627 21.45 4.16 7.24
CA SER A 627 21.76 3.61 8.53
C SER A 627 20.61 4.05 9.43
N ILE A 628 20.64 3.60 10.64
CA ILE A 628 19.79 4.10 11.72
C ILE A 628 19.75 5.66 11.80
N TYR A 629 20.60 6.35 11.03
CA TYR A 629 20.53 7.76 10.67
C TYR A 629 19.80 7.99 9.34
N GLN A 630 18.94 9.01 9.35
CA GLN A 630 18.33 9.68 8.19
C GLN A 630 16.85 9.42 7.91
N TRP A 631 16.03 9.60 8.95
CA TRP A 631 14.91 10.57 8.91
C TRP A 631 15.40 12.02 8.63
N LYS A 632 16.39 12.21 7.74
CA LYS A 632 16.98 13.53 7.46
C LYS A 632 16.09 14.50 6.68
N PRO A 633 15.02 14.14 5.94
CA PRO A 633 14.24 15.15 5.22
C PRO A 633 13.32 15.97 6.12
N ILE A 634 13.10 15.53 7.36
CA ILE A 634 12.40 16.36 8.34
C ILE A 634 13.41 16.92 9.33
N THR A 635 14.40 16.16 9.79
CA THR A 635 15.34 16.68 10.79
C THR A 635 16.37 17.67 10.24
N PHE A 636 16.93 17.42 9.05
CA PHE A 636 17.91 18.31 8.42
C PHE A 636 17.24 19.43 7.64
N TYR A 637 16.08 19.17 7.02
CA TYR A 637 15.30 20.19 6.30
C TYR A 637 14.45 21.05 7.25
N ALA A 638 13.84 20.54 8.33
CA ALA A 638 13.27 21.43 9.35
C ALA A 638 14.38 22.24 10.02
N ALA A 639 15.55 21.65 10.31
CA ALA A 639 16.68 22.43 10.78
C ALA A 639 17.15 23.47 9.75
N ALA A 640 17.24 23.15 8.45
CA ALA A 640 17.69 24.06 7.38
C ALA A 640 16.65 25.13 6.98
N VAL A 641 15.35 24.81 6.99
CA VAL A 641 14.24 25.73 6.72
C VAL A 641 14.00 26.63 7.92
N ILE A 642 14.09 26.11 9.15
CA ILE A 642 14.11 26.96 10.35
C ILE A 642 15.39 27.80 10.38
N PHE A 643 16.54 27.27 9.92
CA PHE A 643 17.77 28.04 9.73
C PHE A 643 17.62 29.13 8.66
N GLN A 644 17.01 28.85 7.50
CA GLN A 644 16.81 29.84 6.43
C GLN A 644 15.78 30.91 6.84
N GLY A 645 14.71 30.50 7.52
CA GLY A 645 13.76 31.41 8.17
C GLY A 645 14.45 32.34 9.17
N LEU A 646 15.36 31.83 10.00
CA LEU A 646 16.15 32.64 10.95
C LEU A 646 17.28 33.45 10.28
N LYS A 647 17.88 32.98 9.18
CA LYS A 647 18.92 33.71 8.43
C LYS A 647 18.36 34.95 7.75
N SER A 648 17.08 34.90 7.33
CA SER A 648 16.36 36.08 6.81
C SER A 648 16.17 37.18 7.89
N VAL A 649 16.07 36.78 9.17
CA VAL A 649 15.90 37.68 10.32
C VAL A 649 17.24 38.27 10.78
N ILE A 650 18.34 37.51 10.73
CA ILE A 650 19.68 38.03 11.08
C ILE A 650 20.14 39.12 10.10
N ASN A 651 19.79 39.03 8.82
CA ASN A 651 20.08 40.08 7.84
C ASN A 651 19.18 41.31 7.98
N HIS A 652 18.05 41.22 8.68
CA HIS A 652 17.15 42.35 8.96
C HIS A 652 17.56 43.20 10.18
N CYS A 653 18.56 42.78 10.96
CA CYS A 653 19.05 43.52 12.12
C CYS A 653 20.16 44.54 11.81
N ILE A 654 20.53 44.75 10.53
CA ILE A 654 21.53 45.75 10.13
C ILE A 654 20.98 46.63 8.99
N GLY A 655 20.43 47.80 9.36
CA GLY A 655 20.32 48.98 8.50
C GLY A 655 19.00 49.15 7.71
N PRO A 656 18.40 50.36 7.69
CA PRO A 656 17.12 50.62 7.03
C PRO A 656 17.28 50.97 5.54
N TYR A 657 16.14 50.93 4.82
CA TYR A 657 15.92 51.26 3.40
C TYR A 657 16.29 50.17 2.37
N TYR A 658 15.29 49.45 1.86
CA TYR A 658 14.88 49.49 0.43
C TYR A 658 13.54 48.75 0.21
N ASP A 659 12.72 49.36 -0.64
CA ASP A 659 11.36 49.07 -1.14
C ASP A 659 10.68 47.71 -0.94
N CYS A 660 9.44 47.79 -0.45
CA CYS A 660 8.44 46.73 -0.29
C CYS A 660 7.74 46.30 -1.61
N GLN A 661 8.42 46.30 -2.75
CA GLN A 661 7.83 45.88 -4.04
C GLN A 661 8.56 44.74 -4.76
N ASN A 662 9.66 44.22 -4.22
CA ASN A 662 10.45 43.16 -4.89
C ASN A 662 10.54 41.81 -4.16
N THR A 663 9.92 41.64 -3.00
CA THR A 663 9.98 40.36 -2.24
C THR A 663 8.94 39.31 -2.66
N ALA A 664 7.98 39.65 -3.54
CA ALA A 664 7.11 38.65 -4.19
C ALA A 664 7.84 37.85 -5.29
N ASN A 665 8.99 38.33 -5.77
CA ASN A 665 9.77 37.68 -6.84
C ASN A 665 10.88 36.75 -6.32
N SER A 666 11.07 36.61 -5.01
CA SER A 666 12.14 35.77 -4.44
C SER A 666 11.64 34.60 -3.58
N ALA A 667 10.33 34.31 -3.59
CA ALA A 667 9.74 33.14 -2.91
C ALA A 667 9.39 31.98 -3.86
N LEU A 668 9.70 32.12 -5.14
CA LEU A 668 9.84 31.01 -6.08
C LEU A 668 11.03 31.33 -6.99
N ASP A 669 12.18 30.70 -6.73
CA ASP A 669 13.18 30.52 -7.78
C ASP A 669 12.61 29.53 -8.81
N LEU A 670 11.71 30.05 -9.65
CA LEU A 670 11.13 29.44 -10.84
C LEU A 670 12.11 29.45 -12.02
N GLU A 671 13.34 29.98 -11.87
CA GLU A 671 14.33 29.99 -12.95
C GLU A 671 14.78 28.58 -13.38
N ILE A 672 14.72 27.58 -12.49
CA ILE A 672 15.06 26.18 -12.81
C ILE A 672 13.95 25.48 -13.64
N LEU A 673 12.76 26.08 -13.76
CA LEU A 673 11.59 25.47 -14.42
C LEU A 673 11.24 26.07 -15.80
N SER A 674 12.14 26.87 -16.39
CA SER A 674 11.83 27.69 -17.56
C SER A 674 12.28 27.16 -18.94
N HIS A 675 12.69 25.90 -19.10
CA HIS A 675 13.11 25.38 -20.42
C HIS A 675 12.17 24.31 -20.98
N PRO A 676 11.29 24.66 -21.94
CA PRO A 676 10.59 23.67 -22.76
C PRO A 676 11.53 23.10 -23.84
N PRO A 677 11.36 21.83 -24.28
CA PRO A 677 12.11 21.28 -25.40
C PRO A 677 11.57 21.89 -26.70
N SER A 678 12.29 22.84 -27.30
CA SER A 678 11.94 23.40 -28.61
C SER A 678 12.30 22.42 -29.73
N LEU A 679 11.29 21.91 -30.41
CA LEU A 679 11.35 21.29 -31.73
C LEU A 679 11.16 22.39 -32.80
N ILE A 680 11.94 22.29 -33.89
CA ILE A 680 11.80 22.89 -35.25
C ILE A 680 12.73 24.06 -35.62
N ASN A 681 13.70 23.70 -36.47
CA ASN A 681 14.28 24.32 -37.69
C ASN A 681 14.46 25.84 -37.88
N ASP A 682 15.71 26.13 -38.31
CA ASP A 682 16.12 26.93 -39.48
C ASP A 682 16.59 28.39 -39.35
N VAL A 683 17.91 28.53 -39.56
CA VAL A 683 18.61 29.39 -40.55
C VAL A 683 19.54 30.51 -40.04
N SER A 684 20.80 30.35 -40.50
CA SER A 684 21.86 31.32 -40.81
C SER A 684 22.71 31.91 -39.68
N SER A 685 23.97 31.47 -39.60
CA SER A 685 25.10 32.21 -40.18
C SER A 685 26.43 31.46 -40.03
N SER A 686 27.01 31.09 -41.18
CA SER A 686 28.45 31.04 -41.51
C SER A 686 29.48 30.87 -40.38
N LEU A 687 30.19 29.75 -40.39
CA LEU A 687 31.64 29.77 -40.61
C LEU A 687 32.12 28.39 -41.07
N ASP A 688 32.84 28.40 -42.18
CA ASP A 688 33.48 27.28 -42.85
C ASP A 688 34.44 26.51 -41.92
N LEU A 689 34.47 25.19 -42.06
CA LEU A 689 35.71 24.41 -42.13
C LEU A 689 35.39 23.02 -42.69
N GLU A 690 35.87 22.82 -43.91
CA GLU A 690 35.94 21.58 -44.65
C GLU A 690 36.63 20.47 -43.83
N THR A 691 36.12 19.23 -43.90
CA THR A 691 36.93 18.06 -44.25
C THR A 691 36.03 16.83 -44.47
N ASP A 692 36.12 16.31 -45.69
CA ASP A 692 35.54 15.07 -46.16
C ASP A 692 36.00 13.84 -45.36
N VAL A 693 35.06 12.99 -44.93
CA VAL A 693 35.23 11.52 -44.97
C VAL A 693 33.86 10.87 -45.26
N ASN A 694 33.71 10.37 -46.49
CA ASN A 694 32.70 9.39 -46.90
C ASN A 694 32.78 8.12 -46.05
N LEU A 695 31.65 7.47 -45.75
CA LEU A 695 31.47 6.01 -45.86
C LEU A 695 30.01 5.56 -45.60
N ASN A 696 29.32 5.26 -46.71
CA ASN A 696 28.31 4.23 -46.98
C ASN A 696 27.51 3.59 -45.81
N PHE A 697 26.18 3.78 -45.86
CA PHE A 697 25.20 2.88 -45.26
C PHE A 697 24.80 1.78 -46.26
N GLU A 698 25.21 0.53 -46.01
CA GLU A 698 24.57 -0.64 -46.60
C GLU A 698 23.40 -1.09 -45.69
N LYS A 699 22.20 -1.02 -46.25
CA LYS A 699 20.99 -1.70 -45.77
C LYS A 699 21.04 -3.13 -46.28
N GLU A 700 21.16 -4.11 -45.39
CA GLU A 700 20.79 -5.49 -45.73
C GLU A 700 19.29 -5.69 -45.49
N VAL A 701 18.60 -5.96 -46.61
CA VAL A 701 17.24 -6.50 -46.73
C VAL A 701 17.38 -7.87 -47.37
N VAL A 702 16.89 -8.92 -46.73
CA VAL A 702 16.57 -10.24 -47.33
C VAL A 702 15.44 -10.84 -46.45
N SER A 703 14.13 -10.74 -46.78
CA SER A 703 13.29 -11.51 -47.72
C SER A 703 13.34 -13.04 -47.44
N GLN A 704 12.27 -13.79 -47.16
CA GLN A 704 11.15 -14.22 -48.03
C GLN A 704 10.15 -15.07 -47.19
N GLU A 705 8.84 -14.79 -47.22
CA GLU A 705 7.76 -15.50 -47.96
C GLU A 705 7.36 -16.93 -47.49
N VAL A 706 6.27 -17.01 -46.68
CA VAL A 706 4.95 -17.70 -46.86
C VAL A 706 4.91 -18.93 -47.81
N PRO A 707 4.25 -20.09 -47.52
CA PRO A 707 2.80 -20.14 -47.24
C PRO A 707 2.21 -21.19 -46.28
N LEU A 708 0.95 -20.89 -45.92
CA LEU A 708 -0.09 -21.79 -45.40
C LEU A 708 -0.18 -23.11 -46.17
N ASP A 709 -0.42 -24.19 -45.43
CA ASP A 709 -1.15 -25.35 -45.96
C ASP A 709 -2.20 -25.82 -44.93
N ILE A 710 -3.46 -25.77 -45.37
CA ILE A 710 -4.63 -26.30 -44.67
C ILE A 710 -4.77 -27.75 -45.12
N SER A 711 -4.76 -28.70 -44.19
CA SER A 711 -5.35 -30.02 -44.43
C SER A 711 -6.28 -30.41 -43.28
N VAL A 712 -7.57 -30.39 -43.60
CA VAL A 712 -8.65 -30.99 -42.83
C VAL A 712 -8.65 -32.49 -43.15
N HIS A 713 -8.31 -33.31 -42.16
CA HIS A 713 -8.67 -34.73 -42.19
C HIS A 713 -9.32 -35.14 -40.86
N SER A 714 -10.61 -35.36 -40.97
CA SER A 714 -11.48 -36.05 -40.04
C SER A 714 -11.07 -37.52 -39.91
N THR A 715 -10.71 -37.96 -38.70
CA THR A 715 -10.84 -39.36 -38.30
C THR A 715 -11.33 -39.43 -36.87
N GLN A 716 -12.60 -39.82 -36.74
CA GLN A 716 -13.16 -40.37 -35.51
C GLN A 716 -12.35 -41.60 -35.11
N GLN A 717 -11.73 -41.58 -33.94
CA GLN A 717 -11.49 -42.81 -33.17
C GLN A 717 -11.75 -42.55 -31.69
N ASN A 718 -12.85 -43.15 -31.23
CA ASN A 718 -13.16 -43.40 -29.83
C ASN A 718 -12.02 -44.21 -29.20
N VAL A 719 -11.36 -43.66 -28.19
CA VAL A 719 -10.64 -44.45 -27.20
C VAL A 719 -11.05 -43.96 -25.82
N SER A 720 -12.00 -44.70 -25.24
CA SER A 720 -12.31 -44.69 -23.82
C SER A 720 -11.13 -45.23 -23.03
N ILE A 721 -10.46 -44.38 -22.23
CA ILE A 721 -9.55 -44.83 -21.18
C ILE A 721 -10.26 -44.65 -19.85
N THR A 722 -10.92 -45.71 -19.41
CA THR A 722 -11.39 -45.89 -18.04
C THR A 722 -10.16 -46.30 -17.21
N GLN A 723 -9.52 -45.35 -16.53
CA GLN A 723 -8.58 -45.70 -15.46
C GLN A 723 -9.32 -45.61 -14.12
N THR A 724 -9.78 -46.78 -13.67
CA THR A 724 -10.18 -47.04 -12.29
C THR A 724 -8.91 -47.02 -11.43
N LEU A 725 -8.65 -45.92 -10.72
CA LEU A 725 -7.66 -45.90 -9.64
C LEU A 725 -8.33 -46.41 -8.37
N SER A 726 -8.15 -47.70 -8.09
CA SER A 726 -8.41 -48.29 -6.77
C SER A 726 -7.31 -47.87 -5.80
N PHE A 727 -7.63 -47.04 -4.81
CA PHE A 727 -6.75 -46.80 -3.67
C PHE A 727 -7.03 -47.85 -2.58
N SER A 728 -6.12 -48.81 -2.42
CA SER A 728 -6.05 -49.64 -1.21
C SER A 728 -5.37 -48.85 -0.10
N VAL A 729 -6.14 -48.44 0.91
CA VAL A 729 -5.59 -47.82 2.13
C VAL A 729 -5.05 -48.94 3.02
N GLY A 730 -3.74 -49.09 3.07
CA GLY A 730 -3.07 -49.92 4.07
C GLY A 730 -3.02 -49.20 5.41
N ILE A 731 -3.95 -49.49 6.31
CA ILE A 731 -3.92 -49.04 7.71
C ILE A 731 -3.12 -50.09 8.50
N SER A 732 -1.91 -49.76 8.95
CA SER A 732 -1.24 -50.53 10.01
C SER A 732 -1.64 -49.97 11.37
N LEU A 733 -2.60 -50.63 12.03
CA LEU A 733 -2.92 -50.41 13.44
C LEU A 733 -1.89 -51.17 14.29
N SER A 734 -1.10 -50.46 15.11
CA SER A 734 -0.47 -51.07 16.29
C SER A 734 -1.41 -50.87 17.48
N PRO A 735 -1.81 -51.93 18.20
CA PRO A 735 -2.72 -51.79 19.33
C PRO A 735 -1.92 -51.36 20.58
N ASN A 736 -2.46 -50.40 21.35
CA ASN A 736 -2.72 -50.63 22.76
C ASN A 736 -3.60 -49.52 23.37
N SER A 737 -4.70 -50.02 23.96
CA SER A 737 -5.78 -49.43 24.78
C SER A 737 -6.63 -48.32 24.18
#